data_AF-A0A9X5C623-F1
#
_entry.id   AF-A0A9X5C623-F1
#
_cell.length_a   1.000
_cell.length_b   1.000
_cell.length_c   1.000
_cell.angle_alpha   90.00
_cell.angle_beta   90.00
_cell.angle_gamma   90.00
#
_symmetry.space_group_name_H-M   'P 1'
#
loop_
_entity.id
_entity.type
_entity.pdbx_description
1 polymer ?
#
loop_
_entity_poly.entity_id
_entity_poly.type
_entity_poly.pdbx_seq_one_letter_code
_entity_poly.pdbx_strand_id
1 'polypeptide(L)'
;MNIQLSISLLASDRAASLERCLDSLRPLLMQVPSELIIVFTGTDSQVKEIAERYTDKVIPFTWCDNFSAARNVGLWEAKGEWFLFIDDDEWFEDTTEIRDFFLSGEYKKYGAGLYKQKNYEEWDGIRCSDFYAFRMARIIPGIAFRNTVHEELAPTRGPWKYFDAYVNHYGYISNTGKLSSEKSSRNLPLLLQDIRERPSYIKNYLQIVTEYLIKSDYEKAEEYCRKGLALCSGQKDRFYKNWLLVSLVDALYEKGDKEKAEKEALFSLENEQPWELARLELYALLLAIYAGRNASDEILQYGTLFEETLAYMDKHPDLWQKQSYGNLTEQRIKMPSKLHNIRINCVKAALKYEDVIQAAYFLRLLPWKDEGWMQQYYPIFDSWKSSYESFDVILSHIPESSPYQLLQMAASQEGSGRETEERRKLFVQCVETTESSYLKHQAVKEAILLRMELGEIVSAMDLEEWRQCAKKLQHLVGPEESETLKMAAEKLVQDVPVYGLWLKKLLCEKELIEGFLVGDVMLQTLKEYCRYVLRFYQIQYRDEMFSREKRILLPKDCRFALYVWEALDQLEAAEFPEAVRLFRKALRFYPSMTGTIREIIRLISRKAETPAQNTGDEFRMLAQQMKESLQSMINSKQYTQAMSVILQLSPLLPEDLELLRMRQNLLRKMAESNTPQQS
;
A
#
# COMPACT_ATOMS: atom_id res chain seq x y z
N MET A 1 -39.24 -19.72 14.56
CA MET A 1 -38.19 -18.68 14.45
C MET A 1 -37.87 -18.56 12.97
N ASN A 2 -37.96 -17.37 12.40
CA ASN A 2 -37.78 -17.19 10.96
C ASN A 2 -36.32 -16.87 10.65
N ILE A 3 -35.89 -17.17 9.44
CA ILE A 3 -34.58 -16.77 8.93
C ILE A 3 -34.65 -15.25 8.69
N GLN A 4 -33.77 -14.49 9.34
CA GLN A 4 -33.69 -13.03 9.16
C GLN A 4 -32.84 -12.65 7.94
N LEU A 5 -31.80 -13.43 7.65
CA LEU A 5 -30.81 -13.16 6.61
C LEU A 5 -30.43 -14.41 5.83
N SER A 6 -30.54 -14.35 4.51
CA SER A 6 -29.92 -15.30 3.59
C SER A 6 -28.62 -14.70 3.08
N ILE A 7 -27.51 -15.43 3.17
CA ILE A 7 -26.20 -15.04 2.65
C ILE A 7 -25.92 -15.91 1.42
N SER A 8 -25.55 -15.31 0.30
CA SER A 8 -25.24 -16.04 -0.92
C SER A 8 -24.02 -15.51 -1.65
N LEU A 9 -23.25 -16.42 -2.26
CA LEU A 9 -22.05 -16.13 -3.02
C LEU A 9 -21.93 -17.08 -4.21
N LEU A 10 -21.24 -16.63 -5.25
CA LEU A 10 -20.84 -17.48 -6.36
C LEU A 10 -19.47 -18.07 -6.01
N ALA A 11 -19.35 -19.40 -5.99
CA ALA A 11 -18.09 -20.08 -5.78
C ALA A 11 -17.50 -20.53 -7.12
N SER A 12 -16.36 -19.93 -7.48
CA SER A 12 -15.54 -20.27 -8.63
C SER A 12 -14.26 -21.00 -8.18
N ASP A 13 -13.38 -21.38 -9.12
CA ASP A 13 -12.20 -22.24 -8.85
C ASP A 13 -11.07 -21.51 -8.09
N ARG A 14 -11.34 -21.13 -6.83
CA ARG A 14 -10.56 -20.23 -5.97
C ARG A 14 -10.50 -20.68 -4.50
N ALA A 15 -10.04 -21.90 -4.26
CA ALA A 15 -10.03 -22.57 -2.95
C ALA A 15 -9.64 -21.68 -1.75
N ALA A 16 -8.46 -21.06 -1.79
CA ALA A 16 -7.92 -20.28 -0.67
C ALA A 16 -8.68 -18.97 -0.39
N SER A 17 -9.25 -18.34 -1.41
CA SER A 17 -10.07 -17.12 -1.24
C SER A 17 -11.43 -17.48 -0.65
N LEU A 18 -12.05 -18.56 -1.16
CA LEU A 18 -13.35 -19.04 -0.70
C LEU A 18 -13.34 -19.41 0.80
N GLU A 19 -12.33 -20.14 1.27
CA GLU A 19 -12.24 -20.51 2.70
C GLU A 19 -12.15 -19.26 3.60
N ARG A 20 -11.34 -18.26 3.21
CA ARG A 20 -11.22 -16.98 3.94
C ARG A 20 -12.52 -16.16 3.92
N CYS A 21 -13.20 -16.10 2.77
CA CYS A 21 -14.52 -15.49 2.63
C CYS A 21 -15.51 -16.12 3.63
N LEU A 22 -15.63 -17.45 3.56
CA LEU A 22 -16.54 -18.24 4.39
C LEU A 22 -16.25 -18.13 5.89
N ASP A 23 -14.97 -18.14 6.29
CA ASP A 23 -14.57 -17.98 7.68
C ASP A 23 -14.99 -16.63 8.28
N SER A 24 -14.91 -15.55 7.50
CA SER A 24 -15.37 -14.21 7.93
C SER A 24 -16.89 -14.09 8.11
N LEU A 25 -17.66 -14.98 7.46
CA LEU A 25 -19.12 -15.02 7.56
C LEU A 25 -19.60 -15.86 8.77
N ARG A 26 -18.75 -16.73 9.34
CA ARG A 26 -19.09 -17.59 10.48
C ARG A 26 -19.71 -16.82 11.66
N PRO A 27 -19.24 -15.64 12.09
CA PRO A 27 -19.85 -14.92 13.20
C PRO A 27 -21.29 -14.49 12.89
N LEU A 28 -21.62 -14.11 11.64
CA LEU A 28 -23.01 -13.82 11.24
C LEU A 28 -23.86 -15.09 11.17
N LEU A 29 -23.31 -16.19 10.64
CA LEU A 29 -24.00 -17.48 10.56
C LEU A 29 -24.27 -18.09 11.94
N MET A 30 -23.39 -17.85 12.92
CA MET A 30 -23.45 -18.39 14.27
C MET A 30 -24.20 -17.51 15.28
N GLN A 31 -24.40 -16.22 14.99
CA GLN A 31 -25.13 -15.30 15.90
C GLN A 31 -26.51 -14.92 15.35
N VAL A 32 -26.62 -14.51 14.07
CA VAL A 32 -27.92 -14.18 13.44
C VAL A 32 -28.69 -15.46 13.09
N PRO A 33 -30.03 -15.48 13.11
CA PRO A 33 -30.84 -16.53 12.49
C PRO A 33 -30.71 -16.45 10.96
N SER A 34 -29.67 -17.06 10.41
CA SER A 34 -29.26 -16.90 9.03
C SER A 34 -28.94 -18.23 8.33
N GLU A 35 -28.87 -18.19 7.01
CA GLU A 35 -28.54 -19.34 6.17
C GLU A 35 -27.50 -18.98 5.11
N LEU A 36 -26.63 -19.93 4.74
CA LEU A 36 -25.69 -19.80 3.63
C LEU A 36 -26.16 -20.61 2.42
N ILE A 37 -26.07 -20.00 1.23
CA ILE A 37 -26.44 -20.58 -0.08
C ILE A 37 -25.28 -20.32 -1.06
N ILE A 38 -24.51 -21.35 -1.38
CA ILE A 38 -23.40 -21.26 -2.33
C ILE A 38 -23.89 -21.69 -3.71
N VAL A 39 -23.75 -20.84 -4.71
CA VAL A 39 -23.95 -21.22 -6.12
C VAL A 39 -22.58 -21.59 -6.69
N PHE A 40 -22.33 -22.88 -6.86
CA PHE A 40 -21.07 -23.40 -7.37
C PHE A 40 -21.05 -23.32 -8.89
N THR A 41 -20.23 -22.41 -9.42
CA THR A 41 -20.04 -22.16 -10.86
C THR A 41 -18.72 -22.72 -11.39
N GLY A 42 -17.86 -23.22 -10.49
CA GLY A 42 -16.56 -23.80 -10.80
C GLY A 42 -16.61 -25.26 -11.29
N THR A 43 -15.41 -25.84 -11.39
CA THR A 43 -15.15 -27.23 -11.79
C THR A 43 -14.25 -28.00 -10.81
N ASP A 44 -13.59 -27.31 -9.87
CA ASP A 44 -12.68 -27.90 -8.89
C ASP A 44 -13.44 -28.60 -7.75
N SER A 45 -13.16 -29.88 -7.52
CA SER A 45 -13.73 -30.65 -6.42
C SER A 45 -13.28 -30.14 -5.05
N GLN A 46 -12.06 -29.58 -4.92
CA GLN A 46 -11.56 -29.05 -3.65
C GLN A 46 -12.39 -27.83 -3.22
N VAL A 47 -12.72 -26.93 -4.15
CA VAL A 47 -13.60 -25.78 -3.90
C VAL A 47 -15.00 -26.24 -3.47
N LYS A 48 -15.53 -27.29 -4.11
CA LYS A 48 -16.80 -27.89 -3.72
C LYS A 48 -16.75 -28.51 -2.32
N GLU A 49 -15.67 -29.23 -1.98
CA GLU A 49 -15.44 -29.79 -0.63
C GLU A 49 -15.28 -28.69 0.43
N ILE A 50 -14.62 -27.56 0.11
CA ILE A 50 -14.57 -26.36 0.96
C ILE A 50 -15.98 -25.84 1.19
N ALA A 51 -16.77 -25.60 0.14
CA ALA A 51 -18.15 -25.13 0.25
C ALA A 51 -19.04 -26.05 1.12
N GLU A 52 -18.93 -27.37 0.94
CA GLU A 52 -19.69 -28.39 1.68
C GLU A 52 -19.28 -28.51 3.16
N ARG A 53 -18.15 -27.93 3.59
CA ARG A 53 -17.83 -27.78 5.02
C ARG A 53 -18.65 -26.69 5.72
N TYR A 54 -19.19 -25.70 5.00
CA TYR A 54 -19.91 -24.56 5.61
C TYR A 54 -21.44 -24.61 5.41
N THR A 55 -21.95 -25.26 4.36
CA THR A 55 -23.41 -25.41 4.14
C THR A 55 -23.76 -26.65 3.34
N ASP A 56 -24.95 -27.20 3.60
CA ASP A 56 -25.56 -28.28 2.79
C ASP A 56 -26.26 -27.74 1.53
N LYS A 57 -26.34 -26.41 1.35
CA LYS A 57 -26.87 -25.75 0.13
C LYS A 57 -25.73 -25.27 -0.76
N VAL A 58 -25.05 -26.23 -1.38
CA VAL A 58 -24.15 -26.01 -2.52
C VAL A 58 -24.90 -26.39 -3.80
N ILE A 59 -25.28 -25.39 -4.59
CA ILE A 59 -26.12 -25.56 -5.78
C ILE A 59 -25.22 -25.54 -7.02
N PRO A 60 -25.13 -26.62 -7.81
CA PRO A 60 -24.35 -26.61 -9.06
C PRO A 60 -25.04 -25.74 -10.11
N PHE A 61 -24.28 -24.85 -10.75
CA PHE A 61 -24.76 -23.99 -11.83
C PHE A 61 -23.76 -24.01 -13.00
N THR A 62 -24.17 -24.55 -14.14
CA THR A 62 -23.37 -24.50 -15.37
C THR A 62 -23.22 -23.05 -15.82
N TRP A 63 -21.98 -22.56 -15.86
CA TRP A 63 -21.69 -21.19 -16.29
C TRP A 63 -22.27 -20.91 -17.69
N CYS A 64 -23.03 -19.82 -17.82
CA CYS A 64 -23.78 -19.46 -19.02
C CYS A 64 -23.54 -18.00 -19.45
N ASP A 65 -22.33 -17.48 -19.17
CA ASP A 65 -21.90 -16.13 -19.53
C ASP A 65 -22.81 -15.00 -19.01
N ASN A 66 -23.41 -15.18 -17.82
CA ASN A 66 -24.35 -14.24 -17.22
C ASN A 66 -24.32 -14.29 -15.68
N PHE A 67 -23.76 -13.25 -15.05
CA PHE A 67 -23.64 -13.16 -13.59
C PHE A 67 -25.01 -13.01 -12.90
N SER A 68 -25.93 -12.26 -13.51
CA SER A 68 -27.30 -12.15 -13.00
C SER A 68 -28.02 -13.50 -12.98
N ALA A 69 -27.83 -14.36 -13.99
CA ALA A 69 -28.43 -15.70 -14.01
C ALA A 69 -27.93 -16.55 -12.83
N ALA A 70 -26.61 -16.58 -12.60
CA ALA A 70 -26.02 -17.32 -11.50
C ALA A 70 -26.49 -16.80 -10.12
N ARG A 71 -26.46 -15.48 -9.88
CA ARG A 71 -26.91 -14.91 -8.60
C ARG A 71 -28.41 -15.04 -8.37
N ASN A 72 -29.23 -15.01 -9.43
CA ASN A 72 -30.68 -15.21 -9.31
C ASN A 72 -31.04 -16.61 -8.79
N VAL A 73 -30.26 -17.65 -9.10
CA VAL A 73 -30.46 -18.99 -8.52
C VAL A 73 -30.31 -18.98 -6.99
N GLY A 74 -29.27 -18.31 -6.47
CA GLY A 74 -29.09 -18.13 -5.02
C GLY A 74 -30.21 -17.30 -4.38
N LEU A 75 -30.69 -16.27 -5.08
CA LEU A 75 -31.78 -15.39 -4.65
C LEU A 75 -33.15 -16.09 -4.61
N TRP A 76 -33.43 -17.02 -5.53
CA TRP A 76 -34.69 -17.76 -5.56
C TRP A 76 -34.75 -18.89 -4.50
N GLU A 77 -33.59 -19.44 -4.14
CA GLU A 77 -33.48 -20.44 -3.06
C GLU A 77 -33.52 -19.83 -1.65
N ALA A 78 -33.29 -18.52 -1.50
CA ALA A 78 -33.35 -17.79 -0.23
C ALA A 78 -34.70 -17.92 0.50
N LYS A 79 -34.68 -17.97 1.84
CA LYS A 79 -35.86 -18.03 2.72
C LYS A 79 -35.86 -16.95 3.81
N GLY A 80 -34.83 -16.09 3.87
CA GLY A 80 -34.72 -15.01 4.84
C GLY A 80 -35.49 -13.73 4.51
N GLU A 81 -35.78 -12.90 5.52
CA GLU A 81 -36.36 -11.56 5.34
C GLU A 81 -35.45 -10.61 4.52
N TRP A 82 -34.14 -10.82 4.60
CA TRP A 82 -33.09 -10.10 3.86
C TRP A 82 -32.21 -11.06 3.05
N PHE A 83 -31.55 -10.48 2.05
CA PHE A 83 -30.53 -11.10 1.21
C PHE A 83 -29.24 -10.28 1.29
N LEU A 84 -28.12 -10.93 1.61
CA LEU A 84 -26.75 -10.43 1.48
C LEU A 84 -26.08 -11.21 0.35
N PHE A 85 -25.43 -10.51 -0.57
CA PHE A 85 -24.51 -11.12 -1.53
C PHE A 85 -23.09 -10.60 -1.35
N ILE A 86 -22.12 -11.51 -1.50
CA ILE A 86 -20.67 -11.28 -1.34
C ILE A 86 -19.95 -12.10 -2.41
N ASP A 87 -18.71 -11.73 -2.76
CA ASP A 87 -17.92 -12.42 -3.78
C ASP A 87 -16.81 -13.30 -3.16
N ASP A 88 -16.37 -14.34 -3.86
CA ASP A 88 -15.44 -15.36 -3.31
C ASP A 88 -13.99 -14.86 -3.08
N ASP A 89 -13.67 -13.61 -3.46
CA ASP A 89 -12.45 -12.88 -3.11
C ASP A 89 -12.67 -11.68 -2.14
N GLU A 90 -13.84 -11.60 -1.49
CA GLU A 90 -14.15 -10.63 -0.40
C GLU A 90 -14.25 -11.32 0.98
N TRP A 91 -13.72 -10.70 2.04
CA TRP A 91 -13.95 -11.16 3.43
C TRP A 91 -14.09 -9.98 4.41
N PHE A 92 -14.93 -10.12 5.43
CA PHE A 92 -15.08 -9.13 6.50
C PHE A 92 -13.92 -9.18 7.51
N GLU A 93 -13.53 -8.02 8.05
CA GLU A 93 -12.64 -7.97 9.22
C GLU A 93 -13.44 -8.09 10.54
N ASP A 94 -14.57 -7.39 10.63
CA ASP A 94 -15.56 -7.52 11.70
C ASP A 94 -16.97 -7.43 11.12
N THR A 95 -17.89 -8.18 11.70
CA THR A 95 -19.32 -8.24 11.33
C THR A 95 -20.26 -7.82 12.46
N THR A 96 -19.72 -7.37 13.60
CA THR A 96 -20.44 -6.93 14.80
C THR A 96 -21.55 -5.93 14.50
N GLU A 97 -21.30 -4.90 13.69
CA GLU A 97 -22.32 -3.90 13.35
C GLU A 97 -23.51 -4.52 12.57
N ILE A 98 -23.21 -5.40 11.61
CA ILE A 98 -24.22 -6.09 10.79
C ILE A 98 -25.01 -7.08 11.66
N ARG A 99 -24.35 -7.79 12.58
CA ARG A 99 -25.00 -8.65 13.58
C ARG A 99 -25.98 -7.84 14.42
N ASP A 100 -25.53 -6.73 15.00
CA ASP A 100 -26.31 -5.96 15.97
C ASP A 100 -27.48 -5.21 15.31
N PHE A 101 -27.34 -4.83 14.03
CA PHE A 101 -28.44 -4.34 13.19
C PHE A 101 -29.60 -5.36 13.05
N PHE A 102 -29.29 -6.66 12.94
CA PHE A 102 -30.31 -7.72 12.90
C PHE A 102 -30.84 -8.09 14.29
N LEU A 103 -29.97 -8.22 15.31
CA LEU A 103 -30.35 -8.64 16.66
C LEU A 103 -31.13 -7.57 17.44
N SER A 104 -30.80 -6.28 17.26
CA SER A 104 -31.55 -5.16 17.86
C SER A 104 -32.93 -4.93 17.25
N GLY A 105 -33.19 -5.50 16.07
CA GLY A 105 -34.38 -5.20 15.28
C GLY A 105 -34.30 -3.91 14.46
N GLU A 106 -33.18 -3.19 14.44
CA GLU A 106 -32.99 -1.97 13.62
C GLU A 106 -33.30 -2.24 12.13
N TYR A 107 -32.95 -3.42 11.64
CA TYR A 107 -33.21 -3.89 10.28
C TYR A 107 -34.68 -3.74 9.81
N LYS A 108 -35.64 -3.59 10.74
CA LYS A 108 -37.07 -3.33 10.44
C LYS A 108 -37.35 -1.93 9.90
N LYS A 109 -36.42 -0.98 10.04
CA LYS A 109 -36.54 0.42 9.57
C LYS A 109 -36.07 0.64 8.13
N TYR A 110 -35.29 -0.28 7.57
CA TYR A 110 -34.56 -0.12 6.31
C TYR A 110 -35.02 -1.12 5.23
N GLY A 111 -34.78 -0.78 3.96
CA GLY A 111 -35.07 -1.63 2.80
C GLY A 111 -33.83 -2.17 2.06
N ALA A 112 -32.65 -1.58 2.29
CA ALA A 112 -31.38 -2.05 1.78
C ALA A 112 -30.19 -1.62 2.67
N GLY A 113 -29.00 -2.16 2.40
CA GLY A 113 -27.78 -1.93 3.15
C GLY A 113 -26.52 -1.91 2.27
N LEU A 114 -25.56 -1.06 2.64
CA LEU A 114 -24.28 -0.88 1.97
C LEU A 114 -23.13 -0.93 2.99
N TYR A 115 -22.08 -1.71 2.72
CA TYR A 115 -20.84 -1.75 3.50
C TYR A 115 -19.67 -1.22 2.68
N LYS A 116 -18.54 -0.89 3.31
CA LYS A 116 -17.35 -0.43 2.57
C LYS A 116 -16.61 -1.62 1.96
N GLN A 117 -16.24 -1.53 0.69
CA GLN A 117 -15.39 -2.51 0.02
C GLN A 117 -14.00 -1.91 -0.17
N LYS A 118 -13.01 -2.39 0.60
CA LYS A 118 -11.61 -1.96 0.50
C LYS A 118 -10.90 -2.74 -0.60
N ASN A 119 -10.62 -2.06 -1.71
CA ASN A 119 -9.83 -2.58 -2.82
C ASN A 119 -8.35 -2.30 -2.58
N TYR A 120 -7.56 -3.33 -2.37
CA TYR A 120 -6.12 -3.20 -2.11
C TYR A 120 -5.30 -3.11 -3.40
N GLU A 121 -4.28 -2.25 -3.38
CA GLU A 121 -3.36 -2.05 -4.51
C GLU A 121 -2.17 -3.02 -4.43
N GLU A 122 -1.70 -3.32 -3.22
CA GLU A 122 -0.51 -4.14 -2.94
C GLU A 122 -0.78 -5.17 -1.83
N TRP A 123 0.04 -6.23 -1.77
CA TRP A 123 -0.08 -7.32 -0.78
C TRP A 123 0.27 -6.91 0.66
N ASP A 124 0.72 -5.67 0.88
CA ASP A 124 1.12 -5.15 2.19
C ASP A 124 -0.06 -4.85 3.13
N GLY A 125 -1.27 -4.69 2.57
CA GLY A 125 -2.46 -4.30 3.32
C GLY A 125 -2.47 -2.82 3.76
N ILE A 126 -1.59 -1.98 3.23
CA ILE A 126 -1.48 -0.56 3.57
C ILE A 126 -2.24 0.29 2.54
N ARG A 127 -1.99 0.07 1.26
CA ARG A 127 -2.59 0.87 0.18
C ARG A 127 -3.92 0.28 -0.29
N CYS A 128 -5.02 1.01 -0.03
CA CYS A 128 -6.34 0.66 -0.55
C CYS A 128 -7.19 1.90 -0.88
N SER A 129 -8.13 1.73 -1.80
CA SER A 129 -9.27 2.63 -2.02
C SER A 129 -10.55 1.96 -1.49
N ASP A 130 -11.53 2.74 -1.03
CA ASP A 130 -12.83 2.19 -0.60
C ASP A 130 -14.04 2.96 -1.13
N PHE A 131 -15.18 2.27 -1.16
CA PHE A 131 -16.47 2.81 -1.55
C PHE A 131 -17.59 2.00 -0.89
N TYR A 132 -18.78 2.59 -0.76
CA TYR A 132 -19.96 1.89 -0.27
C TYR A 132 -20.56 0.98 -1.34
N ALA A 133 -20.32 -0.32 -1.22
CA ALA A 133 -20.85 -1.34 -2.12
C ALA A 133 -22.31 -1.68 -1.73
N PHE A 134 -23.22 -1.62 -2.71
CA PHE A 134 -24.59 -2.12 -2.53
C PHE A 134 -24.58 -3.65 -2.51
N ARG A 135 -24.78 -4.24 -1.34
CA ARG A 135 -24.58 -5.69 -1.11
C ARG A 135 -25.73 -6.35 -0.31
N MET A 136 -26.65 -5.58 0.28
CA MET A 136 -27.78 -6.09 1.08
C MET A 136 -29.14 -5.50 0.68
N ALA A 137 -30.19 -6.32 0.63
CA ALA A 137 -31.56 -5.88 0.36
C ALA A 137 -32.63 -6.68 1.14
N ARG A 138 -33.79 -6.08 1.40
CA ARG A 138 -35.01 -6.83 1.73
C ARG A 138 -35.47 -7.65 0.53
N ILE A 139 -35.83 -8.92 0.75
CA ILE A 139 -36.50 -9.70 -0.31
C ILE A 139 -37.93 -9.17 -0.46
N ILE A 140 -38.28 -8.75 -1.68
CA ILE A 140 -39.60 -8.23 -2.05
C ILE A 140 -40.06 -8.81 -3.40
N PRO A 141 -41.37 -8.88 -3.68
CA PRO A 141 -41.86 -9.39 -4.96
C PRO A 141 -41.24 -8.67 -6.16
N GLY A 142 -40.68 -9.44 -7.10
CA GLY A 142 -40.04 -8.93 -8.31
C GLY A 142 -38.58 -8.48 -8.16
N ILE A 143 -37.95 -8.69 -7.00
CA ILE A 143 -36.50 -8.47 -6.84
C ILE A 143 -35.70 -9.52 -7.64
N ALA A 144 -34.76 -9.05 -8.45
CA ALA A 144 -33.88 -9.89 -9.26
C ALA A 144 -32.57 -9.14 -9.59
N PHE A 145 -31.49 -9.88 -9.84
CA PHE A 145 -30.29 -9.36 -10.47
C PHE A 145 -30.54 -9.08 -11.96
N ARG A 146 -30.01 -7.96 -12.46
CA ARG A 146 -30.17 -7.44 -13.83
C ARG A 146 -28.83 -7.03 -14.43
N ASN A 147 -28.75 -7.01 -15.76
CA ASN A 147 -27.52 -6.83 -16.57
C ASN A 147 -26.58 -8.06 -16.52
N THR A 148 -25.96 -8.38 -17.66
CA THR A 148 -25.18 -9.63 -17.85
C THR A 148 -23.85 -9.62 -17.08
N VAL A 149 -23.26 -8.43 -16.92
CA VAL A 149 -22.10 -8.09 -16.09
C VAL A 149 -22.41 -6.80 -15.31
N HIS A 150 -21.69 -6.54 -14.21
CA HIS A 150 -21.94 -5.42 -13.30
C HIS A 150 -23.40 -5.36 -12.83
N GLU A 151 -23.84 -6.52 -12.33
CA GLU A 151 -25.22 -6.86 -12.05
C GLU A 151 -25.85 -6.02 -10.93
N GLU A 152 -27.11 -5.64 -11.12
CA GLU A 152 -27.88 -4.78 -10.21
C GLU A 152 -29.07 -5.55 -9.61
N LEU A 153 -29.11 -5.65 -8.28
CA LEU A 153 -30.22 -6.25 -7.55
C LEU A 153 -31.38 -5.25 -7.43
N ALA A 154 -32.46 -5.43 -8.19
CA ALA A 154 -33.55 -4.45 -8.29
C ALA A 154 -34.95 -5.07 -8.53
N PRO A 155 -36.04 -4.44 -8.02
CA PRO A 155 -36.08 -3.16 -7.30
C PRO A 155 -35.72 -3.29 -5.82
N THR A 156 -35.36 -2.16 -5.21
CA THR A 156 -35.02 -2.04 -3.78
C THR A 156 -35.99 -1.06 -3.11
N ARG A 157 -35.88 -0.85 -1.79
CA ARG A 157 -36.67 0.16 -1.05
C ARG A 157 -35.77 1.02 -0.17
N GLY A 158 -36.10 2.31 -0.06
CA GLY A 158 -35.54 3.20 0.96
C GLY A 158 -36.23 3.03 2.32
N PRO A 159 -35.65 3.54 3.41
CA PRO A 159 -34.29 4.10 3.47
C PRO A 159 -33.22 3.01 3.37
N TRP A 160 -31.99 3.41 3.06
CA TRP A 160 -30.82 2.53 3.00
C TRP A 160 -29.95 2.73 4.26
N LYS A 161 -29.42 1.63 4.81
CA LYS A 161 -28.42 1.64 5.89
C LYS A 161 -27.02 1.70 5.27
N TYR A 162 -26.17 2.55 5.80
CA TYR A 162 -24.74 2.54 5.55
C TYR A 162 -24.07 1.95 6.79
N PHE A 163 -23.15 1.01 6.60
CA PHE A 163 -22.38 0.34 7.64
C PHE A 163 -20.93 0.82 7.60
N ASP A 164 -20.33 1.07 8.76
CA ASP A 164 -18.89 1.32 8.89
C ASP A 164 -18.08 0.01 8.78
N ALA A 165 -18.72 -1.13 9.01
CA ALA A 165 -18.19 -2.46 8.68
C ALA A 165 -17.72 -2.53 7.21
N TYR A 166 -16.67 -3.31 6.97
CA TYR A 166 -16.02 -3.39 5.66
C TYR A 166 -15.59 -4.81 5.31
N VAL A 167 -15.58 -5.09 4.00
CA VAL A 167 -14.85 -6.23 3.43
C VAL A 167 -13.52 -5.77 2.87
N ASN A 168 -12.53 -6.63 2.97
CA ASN A 168 -11.27 -6.54 2.26
C ASN A 168 -11.41 -7.28 0.93
N HIS A 169 -10.91 -6.70 -0.16
CA HIS A 169 -10.92 -7.29 -1.50
C HIS A 169 -9.54 -7.13 -2.15
N TYR A 170 -8.86 -8.26 -2.35
CA TYR A 170 -7.50 -8.32 -2.91
C TYR A 170 -7.51 -8.68 -4.41
N GLY A 171 -8.68 -8.90 -5.02
CA GLY A 171 -8.85 -9.30 -6.43
C GLY A 171 -8.53 -8.23 -7.48
N TYR A 172 -7.92 -7.11 -7.07
CA TYR A 172 -7.28 -6.11 -7.95
C TYR A 172 -5.75 -6.15 -7.90
N ILE A 173 -5.15 -6.72 -6.86
CA ILE A 173 -3.69 -6.83 -6.75
C ILE A 173 -3.21 -7.77 -7.85
N SER A 174 -2.28 -7.30 -8.67
CA SER A 174 -1.73 -8.08 -9.76
C SER A 174 -0.21 -7.99 -9.76
N ASN A 175 0.46 -9.15 -9.71
CA ASN A 175 1.93 -9.19 -9.78
C ASN A 175 2.45 -8.84 -11.19
N THR A 176 1.57 -8.73 -12.21
CA THR A 176 1.94 -8.52 -13.63
C THR A 176 0.86 -7.84 -14.51
N GLY A 177 -0.16 -7.16 -13.96
CA GLY A 177 -1.24 -6.55 -14.77
C GLY A 177 -2.20 -7.50 -15.50
N LYS A 178 -2.11 -8.83 -15.27
CA LYS A 178 -2.85 -9.83 -16.06
C LYS A 178 -4.31 -10.04 -15.65
N LEU A 179 -4.60 -10.13 -14.34
CA LEU A 179 -5.94 -10.48 -13.85
C LEU A 179 -7.02 -9.47 -14.27
N SER A 180 -6.67 -8.19 -14.39
CA SER A 180 -7.58 -7.16 -14.88
C SER A 180 -7.89 -7.38 -16.36
N SER A 181 -6.87 -7.56 -17.21
CA SER A 181 -7.02 -7.89 -18.64
C SER A 181 -7.77 -9.21 -18.88
N GLU A 182 -7.63 -10.21 -18.00
CA GLU A 182 -8.40 -11.46 -18.02
C GLU A 182 -9.89 -11.23 -17.69
N LYS A 183 -10.19 -10.48 -16.61
CA LYS A 183 -11.57 -10.04 -16.27
C LYS A 183 -12.21 -9.28 -17.44
N SER A 184 -11.50 -8.31 -18.03
CA SER A 184 -11.98 -7.52 -19.18
C SER A 184 -12.17 -8.38 -20.44
N SER A 185 -11.30 -9.37 -20.68
CA SER A 185 -11.42 -10.26 -21.84
C SER A 185 -12.68 -11.14 -21.81
N ARG A 186 -13.14 -11.51 -20.61
CA ARG A 186 -14.43 -12.19 -20.39
C ARG A 186 -15.61 -11.22 -20.49
N ASN A 187 -15.49 -10.01 -19.93
CA ASN A 187 -16.61 -9.07 -19.84
C ASN A 187 -16.92 -8.34 -21.17
N LEU A 188 -15.90 -8.04 -21.99
CA LEU A 188 -16.05 -7.30 -23.26
C LEU A 188 -17.03 -7.94 -24.26
N PRO A 189 -17.00 -9.26 -24.57
CA PRO A 189 -17.97 -9.88 -25.45
C PRO A 189 -19.42 -9.71 -25.00
N LEU A 190 -19.64 -9.72 -23.68
CA LEU A 190 -20.97 -9.63 -23.06
C LEU A 190 -21.52 -8.21 -23.14
N LEU A 191 -20.69 -7.21 -22.87
CA LEU A 191 -21.01 -5.80 -23.09
C LEU A 191 -21.24 -5.49 -24.57
N LEU A 192 -20.44 -6.06 -25.48
CA LEU A 192 -20.63 -5.90 -26.93
C LEU A 192 -21.97 -6.48 -27.41
N GLN A 193 -22.39 -7.62 -26.85
CA GLN A 193 -23.69 -8.21 -27.17
C GLN A 193 -24.84 -7.38 -26.59
N ASP A 194 -24.74 -6.97 -25.33
CA ASP A 194 -25.76 -6.16 -24.65
C ASP A 194 -25.89 -4.75 -25.26
N ILE A 195 -24.83 -4.18 -25.85
CA ILE A 195 -24.91 -2.95 -26.67
C ILE A 195 -25.66 -3.17 -27.99
N ARG A 196 -25.63 -4.37 -28.59
CA ARG A 196 -26.45 -4.67 -29.79
C ARG A 196 -27.93 -4.78 -29.44
N GLU A 197 -28.24 -5.33 -28.27
CA GLU A 197 -29.60 -5.54 -27.79
C GLU A 197 -30.22 -4.27 -27.17
N ARG A 198 -29.40 -3.45 -26.50
CA ARG A 198 -29.81 -2.21 -25.80
C ARG A 198 -28.96 -0.99 -26.23
N PRO A 199 -28.90 -0.62 -27.52
CA PRO A 199 -27.98 0.41 -28.04
C PRO A 199 -28.19 1.83 -27.50
N SER A 200 -29.32 2.13 -26.85
CA SER A 200 -29.57 3.42 -26.20
C SER A 200 -29.24 3.44 -24.70
N TYR A 201 -28.80 2.31 -24.12
CA TYR A 201 -28.53 2.20 -22.69
C TYR A 201 -27.10 2.66 -22.36
N ILE A 202 -26.96 3.96 -22.05
CA ILE A 202 -25.67 4.66 -21.86
C ILE A 202 -24.74 3.95 -20.87
N LYS A 203 -25.25 3.27 -19.84
CA LYS A 203 -24.42 2.59 -18.82
C LYS A 203 -23.43 1.58 -19.44
N ASN A 204 -23.84 0.88 -20.49
CA ASN A 204 -22.99 -0.09 -21.16
C ASN A 204 -21.79 0.56 -21.87
N TYR A 205 -21.92 1.81 -22.30
CA TYR A 205 -20.82 2.57 -22.91
C TYR A 205 -19.78 2.96 -21.86
N LEU A 206 -20.20 3.32 -20.65
CA LEU A 206 -19.32 3.61 -19.51
C LEU A 206 -18.50 2.37 -19.14
N GLN A 207 -19.19 1.23 -19.05
CA GLN A 207 -18.60 -0.07 -18.72
C GLN A 207 -17.62 -0.53 -19.80
N ILE A 208 -18.02 -0.51 -21.08
CA ILE A 208 -17.15 -1.00 -22.16
C ILE A 208 -15.92 -0.10 -22.36
N VAL A 209 -16.04 1.23 -22.18
CA VAL A 209 -14.90 2.14 -22.15
C VAL A 209 -13.95 1.78 -21.00
N THR A 210 -14.47 1.51 -19.80
CA THR A 210 -13.66 1.09 -18.65
C THR A 210 -12.87 -0.20 -18.96
N GLU A 211 -13.52 -1.20 -19.55
CA GLU A 211 -12.87 -2.47 -19.90
C GLU A 211 -11.83 -2.32 -21.04
N TYR A 212 -12.05 -1.42 -22.01
CA TYR A 212 -11.05 -1.15 -23.04
C TYR A 212 -9.85 -0.34 -22.51
N LEU A 213 -10.07 0.62 -21.60
CA LEU A 213 -9.00 1.32 -20.89
C LEU A 213 -8.14 0.35 -20.07
N ILE A 214 -8.75 -0.59 -19.35
CA ILE A 214 -8.04 -1.64 -18.58
C ILE A 214 -7.18 -2.55 -19.48
N LYS A 215 -7.59 -2.75 -20.75
CA LYS A 215 -6.83 -3.52 -21.74
C LYS A 215 -5.84 -2.68 -22.57
N SER A 216 -5.74 -1.37 -22.32
CA SER A 216 -4.99 -0.40 -23.13
C SER A 216 -5.37 -0.39 -24.62
N ASP A 217 -6.61 -0.77 -24.95
CA ASP A 217 -7.19 -0.66 -26.30
C ASP A 217 -7.81 0.73 -26.47
N TYR A 218 -6.92 1.73 -26.57
CA TYR A 218 -7.32 3.14 -26.55
C TYR A 218 -8.08 3.55 -27.83
N GLU A 219 -7.85 2.86 -28.95
CA GLU A 219 -8.68 2.90 -30.16
C GLU A 219 -10.15 2.61 -29.85
N LYS A 220 -10.43 1.51 -29.13
CA LYS A 220 -11.81 1.15 -28.77
C LYS A 220 -12.37 1.99 -27.63
N ALA A 221 -11.54 2.40 -26.67
CA ALA A 221 -11.96 3.38 -25.66
C ALA A 221 -12.43 4.69 -26.33
N GLU A 222 -11.67 5.24 -27.27
CA GLU A 222 -12.07 6.41 -28.07
C GLU A 222 -13.38 6.15 -28.85
N GLU A 223 -13.48 5.03 -29.57
CA GLU A 223 -14.66 4.67 -30.36
C GLU A 223 -15.94 4.61 -29.51
N TYR A 224 -15.89 3.98 -28.34
CA TYR A 224 -17.06 3.85 -27.46
C TYR A 224 -17.33 5.10 -26.62
N CYS A 225 -16.32 5.89 -26.27
CA CYS A 225 -16.52 7.24 -25.70
C CYS A 225 -17.32 8.12 -26.67
N ARG A 226 -16.89 8.23 -27.93
CA ARG A 226 -17.58 9.07 -28.93
C ARG A 226 -19.01 8.59 -29.21
N LYS A 227 -19.25 7.27 -29.24
CA LYS A 227 -20.62 6.71 -29.33
C LYS A 227 -21.48 7.05 -28.11
N GLY A 228 -20.94 6.92 -26.89
CA GLY A 228 -21.66 7.25 -25.66
C GLY A 228 -22.04 8.73 -25.59
N LEU A 229 -21.11 9.62 -25.97
CA LEU A 229 -21.34 11.07 -26.03
C LEU A 229 -22.46 11.44 -27.02
N ALA A 230 -22.52 10.76 -28.18
CA ALA A 230 -23.59 10.93 -29.17
C ALA A 230 -24.98 10.48 -28.67
N LEU A 231 -25.05 9.62 -27.64
CA LEU A 231 -26.30 9.26 -26.94
C LEU A 231 -26.65 10.26 -25.82
N CYS A 232 -25.65 10.95 -25.26
CA CYS A 232 -25.85 12.03 -24.29
C CYS A 232 -26.37 13.32 -24.96
N SER A 233 -26.06 13.58 -26.23
CA SER A 233 -26.56 14.73 -27.00
C SER A 233 -28.07 14.62 -27.30
N GLY A 234 -28.87 14.95 -26.29
CA GLY A 234 -30.34 14.88 -26.30
C GLY A 234 -30.95 14.56 -24.93
N GLN A 235 -30.15 14.07 -23.99
CA GLN A 235 -30.58 13.75 -22.62
C GLN A 235 -30.15 14.82 -21.62
N LYS A 236 -30.89 14.97 -20.52
CA LYS A 236 -30.52 15.90 -19.42
C LYS A 236 -29.43 15.36 -18.49
N ASP A 237 -28.98 14.12 -18.73
CA ASP A 237 -28.01 13.43 -17.88
C ASP A 237 -26.58 13.94 -18.14
N ARG A 238 -26.19 14.99 -17.41
CA ARG A 238 -24.81 15.50 -17.40
C ARG A 238 -23.83 14.54 -16.74
N PHE A 239 -24.28 13.62 -15.88
CA PHE A 239 -23.40 12.81 -15.03
C PHE A 239 -22.61 11.80 -15.87
N TYR A 240 -23.30 11.03 -16.71
CA TYR A 240 -22.63 10.14 -17.67
C TYR A 240 -21.84 10.90 -18.74
N LYS A 241 -22.32 12.08 -19.17
CA LYS A 241 -21.61 12.91 -20.16
C LYS A 241 -20.25 13.38 -19.64
N ASN A 242 -20.19 13.91 -18.41
CA ASN A 242 -18.95 14.39 -17.80
C ASN A 242 -17.90 13.26 -17.70
N TRP A 243 -18.32 12.07 -17.26
CA TRP A 243 -17.40 10.92 -17.18
C TRP A 243 -16.86 10.53 -18.56
N LEU A 244 -17.71 10.45 -19.59
CA LEU A 244 -17.29 10.12 -20.95
C LEU A 244 -16.36 11.16 -21.59
N LEU A 245 -16.54 12.46 -21.29
CA LEU A 245 -15.62 13.52 -21.73
C LEU A 245 -14.24 13.34 -21.11
N VAL A 246 -14.15 13.12 -19.79
CA VAL A 246 -12.88 12.85 -19.11
C VAL A 246 -12.22 11.58 -19.66
N SER A 247 -12.95 10.46 -19.77
CA SER A 247 -12.43 9.18 -20.26
C SER A 247 -11.98 9.22 -21.72
N LEU A 248 -12.55 10.10 -22.56
CA LEU A 248 -12.09 10.33 -23.92
C LEU A 248 -10.71 11.01 -23.95
N VAL A 249 -10.49 12.01 -23.08
CA VAL A 249 -9.20 12.70 -22.96
C VAL A 249 -8.15 11.79 -22.30
N ASP A 250 -8.52 11.02 -21.26
CA ASP A 250 -7.68 9.98 -20.62
C ASP A 250 -7.20 8.98 -21.70
N ALA A 251 -8.11 8.45 -22.52
CA ALA A 251 -7.78 7.51 -23.61
C ALA A 251 -6.84 8.12 -24.66
N LEU A 252 -7.06 9.37 -25.08
CA LEU A 252 -6.19 10.06 -26.04
C LEU A 252 -4.81 10.37 -25.46
N TYR A 253 -4.71 10.66 -24.16
CA TYR A 253 -3.45 10.92 -23.46
C TYR A 253 -2.61 9.64 -23.34
N GLU A 254 -3.19 8.55 -22.85
CA GLU A 254 -2.51 7.25 -22.65
C GLU A 254 -2.13 6.56 -23.96
N LYS A 255 -2.89 6.82 -25.04
CA LYS A 255 -2.53 6.48 -26.43
C LYS A 255 -1.29 7.23 -26.94
N GLY A 256 -0.84 8.27 -26.23
CA GLY A 256 0.27 9.14 -26.62
C GLY A 256 -0.12 10.25 -27.61
N ASP A 257 -1.38 10.35 -28.02
CA ASP A 257 -1.88 11.39 -28.94
C ASP A 257 -2.20 12.68 -28.18
N LYS A 258 -1.17 13.22 -27.52
CA LYS A 258 -1.27 14.36 -26.60
C LYS A 258 -1.80 15.63 -27.27
N GLU A 259 -1.61 15.78 -28.58
CA GLU A 259 -2.20 16.87 -29.34
C GLU A 259 -3.72 16.75 -29.50
N LYS A 260 -4.28 15.54 -29.71
CA LYS A 260 -5.73 15.36 -29.72
C LYS A 260 -6.30 15.42 -28.32
N ALA A 261 -5.62 14.85 -27.32
CA ALA A 261 -6.03 14.93 -25.92
C ALA A 261 -6.20 16.41 -25.48
N GLU A 262 -5.21 17.25 -25.79
CA GLU A 262 -5.26 18.70 -25.58
C GLU A 262 -6.44 19.36 -26.31
N LYS A 263 -6.58 19.15 -27.63
CA LYS A 263 -7.65 19.75 -28.44
C LYS A 263 -9.05 19.35 -27.94
N GLU A 264 -9.24 18.09 -27.57
CA GLU A 264 -10.51 17.56 -27.04
C GLU A 264 -10.80 18.09 -25.62
N ALA A 265 -9.78 18.22 -24.76
CA ALA A 265 -9.92 18.81 -23.42
C ALA A 265 -10.31 20.29 -23.48
N LEU A 266 -9.62 21.08 -24.31
CA LEU A 266 -9.93 22.50 -24.52
C LEU A 266 -11.33 22.68 -25.11
N PHE A 267 -11.69 21.91 -26.14
CA PHE A 267 -13.03 21.90 -26.72
C PHE A 267 -14.11 21.57 -25.67
N SER A 268 -13.87 20.56 -24.83
CA SER A 268 -14.79 20.15 -23.76
C SER A 268 -14.98 21.25 -22.71
N LEU A 269 -13.90 21.87 -22.25
CA LEU A 269 -13.93 22.95 -21.25
C LEU A 269 -14.72 24.18 -21.74
N GLU A 270 -14.53 24.56 -23.00
CA GLU A 270 -15.23 25.69 -23.63
C GLU A 270 -16.70 25.37 -23.94
N ASN A 271 -16.95 24.31 -24.73
CA ASN A 271 -18.23 24.12 -25.42
C ASN A 271 -19.23 23.30 -24.59
N GLU A 272 -18.76 22.35 -23.77
CA GLU A 272 -19.64 21.39 -23.07
C GLU A 272 -19.93 21.79 -21.62
N GLN A 273 -19.24 22.82 -21.11
CA GLN A 273 -19.36 23.36 -19.74
C GLN A 273 -19.44 22.24 -18.68
N PRO A 274 -18.40 21.39 -18.59
CA PRO A 274 -18.33 20.28 -17.64
C PRO A 274 -18.46 20.77 -16.20
N TRP A 275 -18.87 19.85 -15.32
CA TRP A 275 -18.91 20.07 -13.87
C TRP A 275 -17.51 20.17 -13.27
N GLU A 276 -17.42 20.74 -12.08
CA GLU A 276 -16.21 21.14 -11.40
C GLU A 276 -15.23 19.97 -11.19
N LEU A 277 -15.72 18.79 -10.81
CA LEU A 277 -14.91 17.56 -10.69
C LEU A 277 -14.32 17.12 -12.04
N ALA A 278 -15.07 17.26 -13.14
CA ALA A 278 -14.58 16.93 -14.47
C ALA A 278 -13.62 18.00 -15.02
N ARG A 279 -13.83 19.29 -14.68
CA ARG A 279 -12.86 20.36 -14.95
C ARG A 279 -11.52 20.06 -14.27
N LEU A 280 -11.54 19.62 -13.02
CA LEU A 280 -10.32 19.29 -12.27
C LEU A 280 -9.51 18.15 -12.92
N GLU A 281 -10.14 17.09 -13.44
CA GLU A 281 -9.42 16.06 -14.22
C GLU A 281 -8.91 16.62 -15.56
N LEU A 282 -9.73 17.38 -16.30
CA LEU A 282 -9.31 17.96 -17.59
C LEU A 282 -8.14 18.94 -17.43
N TYR A 283 -8.14 19.79 -16.40
CA TYR A 283 -7.01 20.65 -16.05
C TYR A 283 -5.78 19.83 -15.65
N ALA A 284 -5.93 18.76 -14.86
CA ALA A 284 -4.81 17.90 -14.47
C ALA A 284 -4.19 17.17 -15.67
N LEU A 285 -5.00 16.72 -16.64
CA LEU A 285 -4.54 16.11 -17.89
C LEU A 285 -3.82 17.15 -18.78
N LEU A 286 -4.36 18.36 -18.92
CA LEU A 286 -3.69 19.46 -19.61
C LEU A 286 -2.34 19.80 -18.94
N LEU A 287 -2.30 19.91 -17.61
CA LEU A 287 -1.06 20.13 -16.84
C LEU A 287 -0.03 19.02 -17.07
N ALA A 288 -0.45 17.76 -17.18
CA ALA A 288 0.42 16.63 -17.52
C ALA A 288 0.89 16.62 -18.99
N ILE A 289 0.18 17.29 -19.91
CA ILE A 289 0.63 17.54 -21.29
C ILE A 289 1.67 18.68 -21.29
N TYR A 290 1.35 19.81 -20.67
CA TYR A 290 2.19 21.01 -20.67
C TYR A 290 3.49 20.84 -19.89
N ALA A 291 3.48 20.15 -18.74
CA ALA A 291 4.68 19.74 -18.02
C ALA A 291 5.61 18.89 -18.91
N GLY A 292 5.05 17.95 -19.69
CA GLY A 292 5.80 17.14 -20.65
C GLY A 292 6.42 17.92 -21.82
N ARG A 293 5.98 19.17 -22.05
CA ARG A 293 6.55 20.10 -23.04
C ARG A 293 7.36 21.24 -22.41
N ASN A 294 7.43 21.34 -21.07
CA ASN A 294 7.89 22.52 -20.31
C ASN A 294 7.18 23.85 -20.70
N ALA A 295 5.94 23.76 -21.19
CA ALA A 295 5.13 24.90 -21.65
C ALA A 295 4.63 25.70 -20.43
N SER A 296 5.31 26.80 -20.12
CA SER A 296 5.31 27.37 -18.76
C SER A 296 4.13 28.31 -18.51
N ASP A 297 3.63 28.98 -19.54
CA ASP A 297 2.49 29.90 -19.44
C ASP A 297 1.21 29.12 -19.15
N GLU A 298 1.04 28.00 -19.87
CA GLU A 298 -0.10 27.10 -19.74
C GLU A 298 -0.07 26.33 -18.39
N ILE A 299 1.12 25.98 -17.87
CA ILE A 299 1.27 25.41 -16.53
C ILE A 299 0.79 26.38 -15.44
N LEU A 300 1.08 27.68 -15.57
CA LEU A 300 0.63 28.69 -14.60
C LEU A 300 -0.86 28.99 -14.77
N GLN A 301 -1.35 29.12 -16.00
CA GLN A 301 -2.76 29.34 -16.31
C GLN A 301 -3.65 28.20 -15.78
N TYR A 302 -3.40 26.96 -16.20
CA TYR A 302 -4.22 25.82 -15.78
C TYR A 302 -3.94 25.37 -14.34
N GLY A 303 -2.75 25.63 -13.81
CA GLY A 303 -2.43 25.42 -12.39
C GLY A 303 -3.26 26.34 -11.49
N THR A 304 -3.41 27.61 -11.87
CA THR A 304 -4.26 28.57 -11.14
C THR A 304 -5.73 28.15 -11.21
N LEU A 305 -6.26 27.87 -12.41
CA LEU A 305 -7.64 27.41 -12.59
C LEU A 305 -7.95 26.10 -11.85
N PHE A 306 -6.99 25.18 -11.77
CA PHE A 306 -7.10 23.94 -11.00
C PHE A 306 -7.20 24.22 -9.50
N GLU A 307 -6.29 25.01 -8.91
CA GLU A 307 -6.33 25.34 -7.48
C GLU A 307 -7.56 26.18 -7.10
N GLU A 308 -8.01 27.11 -7.96
CA GLU A 308 -9.26 27.85 -7.77
C GLU A 308 -10.48 26.93 -7.74
N THR A 309 -10.56 25.97 -8.69
CA THR A 309 -11.67 25.01 -8.76
C THR A 309 -11.62 24.01 -7.59
N LEU A 310 -10.43 23.61 -7.14
CA LEU A 310 -10.23 22.74 -5.99
C LEU A 310 -10.65 23.44 -4.69
N ALA A 311 -10.23 24.69 -4.51
CA ALA A 311 -10.62 25.54 -3.38
C ALA A 311 -12.10 26.00 -3.43
N TYR A 312 -12.80 25.79 -4.55
CA TYR A 312 -14.26 25.89 -4.64
C TYR A 312 -14.92 24.58 -4.18
N MET A 313 -14.51 23.43 -4.72
CA MET A 313 -15.05 22.12 -4.33
C MET A 313 -14.87 21.81 -2.84
N ASP A 314 -13.75 22.22 -2.24
CA ASP A 314 -13.49 22.04 -0.81
C ASP A 314 -14.38 22.91 0.11
N LYS A 315 -15.03 23.94 -0.42
CA LYS A 315 -16.06 24.72 0.28
C LYS A 315 -17.47 24.16 0.08
N HIS A 316 -17.64 23.20 -0.84
CA HIS A 316 -18.90 22.61 -1.24
C HIS A 316 -18.80 21.07 -1.28
N PRO A 317 -18.54 20.41 -0.14
CA PRO A 317 -18.23 18.98 -0.10
C PRO A 317 -19.36 18.06 -0.56
N ASP A 318 -20.60 18.55 -0.60
CA ASP A 318 -21.72 17.84 -1.20
C ASP A 318 -21.59 17.69 -2.73
N LEU A 319 -20.79 18.54 -3.40
CA LEU A 319 -20.48 18.39 -4.83
C LEU A 319 -19.55 17.21 -5.10
N TRP A 320 -18.58 16.92 -4.23
CA TRP A 320 -17.75 15.71 -4.36
C TRP A 320 -18.65 14.46 -4.40
N GLN A 321 -19.62 14.34 -3.49
CA GLN A 321 -20.55 13.20 -3.46
C GLN A 321 -21.50 13.19 -4.67
N LYS A 322 -22.01 14.35 -5.11
CA LYS A 322 -22.97 14.44 -6.22
C LYS A 322 -22.36 14.26 -7.61
N GLN A 323 -21.08 14.56 -7.78
CA GLN A 323 -20.39 14.51 -9.08
C GLN A 323 -19.54 13.25 -9.27
N SER A 324 -19.17 12.54 -8.20
CA SER A 324 -18.32 11.35 -8.30
C SER A 324 -19.00 10.19 -9.03
N TYR A 325 -18.27 9.54 -9.95
CA TYR A 325 -18.74 8.33 -10.64
C TYR A 325 -17.58 7.42 -11.07
N GLY A 326 -17.68 6.13 -10.77
CA GLY A 326 -16.65 5.15 -11.10
C GLY A 326 -15.30 5.54 -10.49
N ASN A 327 -14.32 5.80 -11.33
CA ASN A 327 -12.98 6.26 -10.95
C ASN A 327 -12.86 7.80 -10.80
N LEU A 328 -13.84 8.59 -11.27
CA LEU A 328 -13.86 10.04 -11.15
C LEU A 328 -14.31 10.42 -9.72
N THR A 329 -13.38 10.78 -8.85
CA THR A 329 -13.60 10.94 -7.40
C THR A 329 -12.71 12.03 -6.78
N GLU A 330 -13.06 12.49 -5.57
CA GLU A 330 -12.20 13.35 -4.74
C GLU A 330 -10.80 12.73 -4.52
N GLN A 331 -10.74 11.42 -4.24
CA GLN A 331 -9.49 10.69 -4.02
C GLN A 331 -8.58 10.71 -5.26
N ARG A 332 -9.13 10.57 -6.48
CA ARG A 332 -8.36 10.64 -7.74
C ARG A 332 -7.78 12.05 -8.01
N ILE A 333 -8.46 13.11 -7.57
CA ILE A 333 -7.96 14.50 -7.65
C ILE A 333 -6.91 14.79 -6.57
N LYS A 334 -7.20 14.44 -5.31
CA LYS A 334 -6.35 14.74 -4.15
C LYS A 334 -5.21 13.73 -3.95
N MET A 335 -5.04 12.76 -4.84
CA MET A 335 -3.95 11.80 -4.82
C MET A 335 -2.60 12.53 -4.70
N PRO A 336 -1.83 12.36 -3.61
CA PRO A 336 -0.64 13.16 -3.31
C PRO A 336 0.39 13.23 -4.45
N SER A 337 0.68 12.11 -5.09
CA SER A 337 1.62 12.01 -6.22
C SER A 337 1.18 12.77 -7.49
N LYS A 338 -0.11 13.12 -7.61
CA LYS A 338 -0.66 13.96 -8.68
C LYS A 338 -0.69 15.42 -8.23
N LEU A 339 -1.32 15.70 -7.09
CA LEU A 339 -1.54 17.04 -6.57
C LEU A 339 -0.23 17.78 -6.26
N HIS A 340 0.72 17.12 -5.60
CA HIS A 340 1.99 17.76 -5.23
C HIS A 340 2.88 17.98 -6.46
N ASN A 341 2.85 17.07 -7.45
CA ASN A 341 3.58 17.25 -8.71
C ASN A 341 2.99 18.37 -9.59
N ILE A 342 1.67 18.60 -9.57
CA ILE A 342 1.07 19.79 -10.18
C ILE A 342 1.67 21.06 -9.55
N ARG A 343 1.60 21.19 -8.22
CA ARG A 343 2.10 22.35 -7.48
C ARG A 343 3.59 22.59 -7.70
N ILE A 344 4.41 21.54 -7.65
CA ILE A 344 5.86 21.58 -7.93
C ILE A 344 6.16 22.07 -9.36
N ASN A 345 5.41 21.62 -10.37
CA ASN A 345 5.57 22.10 -11.74
C ASN A 345 5.18 23.59 -11.87
N CYS A 346 4.15 24.05 -11.17
CA CYS A 346 3.77 25.46 -11.13
C CYS A 346 4.81 26.34 -10.43
N VAL A 347 5.41 25.90 -9.31
CA VAL A 347 6.56 26.60 -8.68
C VAL A 347 7.73 26.73 -9.68
N LYS A 348 8.10 25.63 -10.35
CA LYS A 348 9.18 25.62 -11.36
C LYS A 348 8.88 26.56 -12.54
N ALA A 349 7.63 26.60 -13.00
CA ALA A 349 7.21 27.47 -14.10
C ALA A 349 7.27 28.96 -13.71
N ALA A 350 6.90 29.31 -12.48
CA ALA A 350 6.99 30.68 -11.97
C ALA A 350 8.45 31.13 -11.74
N LEU A 351 9.30 30.26 -11.16
CA LEU A 351 10.74 30.51 -10.98
C LEU A 351 11.45 30.82 -12.31
N LYS A 352 11.09 30.10 -13.39
CA LYS A 352 11.64 30.34 -14.75
C LYS A 352 11.35 31.77 -15.29
N TYR A 353 10.35 32.46 -14.75
CA TYR A 353 10.02 33.85 -15.08
C TYR A 353 10.40 34.83 -13.96
N GLU A 354 11.11 34.37 -12.94
CA GLU A 354 11.41 35.11 -11.70
C GLU A 354 10.13 35.68 -11.01
N ASP A 355 8.97 35.06 -11.22
CA ASP A 355 7.71 35.45 -10.57
C ASP A 355 7.67 34.89 -9.14
N VAL A 356 8.35 35.63 -8.25
CA VAL A 356 8.39 35.39 -6.80
C VAL A 356 6.98 35.24 -6.21
N ILE A 357 5.96 35.94 -6.73
CA ILE A 357 4.61 35.94 -6.15
C ILE A 357 3.87 34.65 -6.48
N GLN A 358 3.88 34.21 -7.74
CA GLN A 358 3.29 32.92 -8.13
C GLN A 358 4.10 31.75 -7.59
N ALA A 359 5.44 31.82 -7.61
CA ALA A 359 6.28 30.77 -7.04
C ALA A 359 6.00 30.58 -5.54
N ALA A 360 5.91 31.69 -4.79
CA ALA A 360 5.51 31.69 -3.38
C ALA A 360 4.10 31.13 -3.15
N TYR A 361 3.13 31.46 -4.01
CA TYR A 361 1.76 30.96 -3.91
C TYR A 361 1.72 29.43 -3.98
N PHE A 362 2.25 28.83 -5.06
CA PHE A 362 2.25 27.37 -5.21
C PHE A 362 3.15 26.67 -4.19
N LEU A 363 4.26 27.29 -3.74
CA LEU A 363 5.14 26.74 -2.72
C LEU A 363 4.43 26.58 -1.36
N ARG A 364 3.60 27.56 -0.97
CA ARG A 364 2.80 27.50 0.28
C ARG A 364 1.68 26.46 0.24
N LEU A 365 1.27 26.00 -0.95
CA LEU A 365 0.28 24.92 -1.13
C LEU A 365 0.89 23.51 -1.01
N LEU A 366 2.21 23.38 -0.90
CA LEU A 366 2.85 22.09 -0.65
C LEU A 366 2.59 21.60 0.79
N PRO A 367 2.55 20.27 1.03
CA PRO A 367 2.15 19.70 2.31
C PRO A 367 3.29 19.74 3.34
N TRP A 368 3.76 20.93 3.73
CA TRP A 368 4.93 21.12 4.62
C TRP A 368 4.83 20.48 6.03
N LYS A 369 3.69 19.89 6.39
CA LYS A 369 3.50 19.10 7.62
C LYS A 369 3.60 17.58 7.42
N ASP A 370 3.63 17.13 6.16
CA ASP A 370 3.77 15.74 5.76
C ASP A 370 5.16 15.57 5.13
N GLU A 371 6.15 15.34 5.99
CA GLU A 371 7.53 15.18 5.52
C GLU A 371 7.71 13.89 4.70
N GLY A 372 6.86 12.88 4.95
CA GLY A 372 6.78 11.65 4.18
C GLY A 372 6.65 11.92 2.68
N TRP A 373 5.85 12.91 2.29
CA TRP A 373 5.76 13.41 0.91
C TRP A 373 6.79 14.49 0.55
N MET A 374 7.15 15.39 1.47
CA MET A 374 8.08 16.48 1.13
C MET A 374 9.52 16.01 0.88
N GLN A 375 9.95 14.91 1.50
CA GLN A 375 11.34 14.45 1.43
C GLN A 375 11.86 14.10 0.02
N GLN A 376 10.96 13.75 -0.91
CA GLN A 376 11.32 13.50 -2.31
C GLN A 376 11.67 14.77 -3.09
N TYR A 377 11.24 15.94 -2.61
CA TYR A 377 11.42 17.22 -3.30
C TYR A 377 12.64 18.02 -2.84
N TYR A 378 13.23 17.70 -1.67
CA TYR A 378 14.42 18.40 -1.18
C TYR A 378 15.62 18.40 -2.15
N PRO A 379 15.95 17.30 -2.87
CA PRO A 379 17.02 17.32 -3.88
C PRO A 379 16.68 18.21 -5.09
N ILE A 380 15.39 18.41 -5.37
CA ILE A 380 14.92 19.30 -6.44
C ILE A 380 15.04 20.75 -5.99
N PHE A 381 14.72 21.06 -4.74
CA PHE A 381 14.89 22.40 -4.16
C PHE A 381 16.37 22.83 -4.09
N ASP A 382 17.28 21.94 -3.66
CA ASP A 382 18.73 22.23 -3.70
C ASP A 382 19.21 22.47 -5.15
N SER A 383 18.66 21.74 -6.13
CA SER A 383 18.95 22.01 -7.56
C SER A 383 18.43 23.38 -8.01
N TRP A 384 17.25 23.80 -7.55
CA TRP A 384 16.65 25.10 -7.87
C TRP A 384 17.43 26.26 -7.24
N LYS A 385 17.94 26.09 -6.02
CA LYS A 385 18.86 27.04 -5.38
C LYS A 385 20.10 27.33 -6.23
N SER A 386 20.62 26.31 -6.93
CA SER A 386 21.73 26.48 -7.88
C SER A 386 21.32 26.98 -9.28
N SER A 387 20.03 27.15 -9.56
CA SER A 387 19.50 27.42 -10.91
C SER A 387 18.66 28.69 -11.05
N TYR A 388 18.11 29.24 -9.96
CA TYR A 388 17.18 30.39 -9.96
C TYR A 388 17.48 31.34 -8.79
N GLU A 389 17.82 32.59 -9.07
CA GLU A 389 18.15 33.58 -8.02
C GLU A 389 16.92 33.92 -7.14
N SER A 390 15.70 33.89 -7.71
CA SER A 390 14.46 34.04 -6.94
C SER A 390 14.18 32.90 -5.95
N PHE A 391 14.86 31.76 -6.02
CA PHE A 391 14.57 30.64 -5.12
C PHE A 391 14.93 30.98 -3.66
N ASP A 392 16.07 31.64 -3.43
CA ASP A 392 16.48 32.08 -2.08
C ASP A 392 15.49 33.08 -1.48
N VAL A 393 14.82 33.89 -2.31
CA VAL A 393 13.78 34.84 -1.86
C VAL A 393 12.55 34.10 -1.32
N ILE A 394 12.10 33.03 -2.01
CA ILE A 394 10.91 32.28 -1.61
C ILE A 394 11.14 31.25 -0.50
N LEU A 395 12.40 30.99 -0.08
CA LEU A 395 12.69 30.21 1.14
C LEU A 395 11.96 30.80 2.36
N SER A 396 11.80 32.12 2.43
CA SER A 396 11.03 32.84 3.45
C SER A 396 9.52 32.49 3.51
N HIS A 397 9.02 31.66 2.58
CA HIS A 397 7.65 31.16 2.54
C HIS A 397 7.53 29.67 2.84
N ILE A 398 8.65 28.99 3.08
CA ILE A 398 8.69 27.68 3.71
C ILE A 398 8.48 27.88 5.22
N PRO A 399 7.64 27.09 5.91
CA PRO A 399 7.48 27.22 7.37
C PRO A 399 8.81 27.05 8.10
N GLU A 400 9.08 27.89 9.10
CA GLU A 400 10.32 27.86 9.90
C GLU A 400 10.55 26.52 10.61
N SER A 401 9.47 25.77 10.91
CA SER A 401 9.51 24.42 11.49
C SER A 401 9.73 23.30 10.46
N SER A 402 9.96 23.62 9.17
CA SER A 402 10.29 22.65 8.13
C SER A 402 11.76 22.25 8.26
N PRO A 403 12.12 20.95 8.29
CA PRO A 403 13.52 20.55 8.41
C PRO A 403 14.40 21.09 7.27
N TYR A 404 13.84 21.24 6.06
CA TYR A 404 14.52 21.91 4.95
C TYR A 404 14.84 23.38 5.27
N GLN A 405 13.91 24.11 5.88
CA GLN A 405 14.13 25.52 6.22
C GLN A 405 15.13 25.67 7.36
N LEU A 406 15.09 24.79 8.37
CA LEU A 406 16.10 24.70 9.43
C LEU A 406 17.51 24.45 8.85
N LEU A 407 17.64 23.56 7.86
CA LEU A 407 18.90 23.34 7.14
C LEU A 407 19.39 24.59 6.40
N GLN A 408 18.52 25.24 5.61
CA GLN A 408 18.91 26.42 4.85
C GLN A 408 19.31 27.59 5.78
N MET A 409 18.61 27.77 6.90
CA MET A 409 18.95 28.76 7.94
C MET A 409 20.28 28.44 8.66
N ALA A 410 20.60 27.16 8.88
CA ALA A 410 21.88 26.75 9.46
C ALA A 410 23.05 26.97 8.47
N ALA A 411 22.83 26.71 7.19
CA ALA A 411 23.84 26.90 6.15
C ALA A 411 24.12 28.39 5.83
N SER A 412 23.11 29.26 5.86
CA SER A 412 23.20 30.63 5.31
C SER A 412 23.73 31.72 6.24
N GLN A 413 23.96 31.45 7.54
CA GLN A 413 24.46 32.47 8.47
C GLN A 413 25.93 32.85 8.21
N GLU A 414 26.27 34.14 8.27
CA GLU A 414 27.65 34.65 8.13
C GLU A 414 28.19 35.33 9.41
N GLY A 415 29.02 34.62 10.17
CA GLY A 415 30.24 35.20 10.73
C GLY A 415 30.25 35.90 12.11
N SER A 416 29.74 35.29 13.19
CA SER A 416 30.26 35.59 14.55
C SER A 416 30.27 34.42 15.53
N GLY A 417 31.15 34.48 16.53
CA GLY A 417 31.40 33.40 17.50
C GLY A 417 30.25 33.07 18.46
N ARG A 418 29.12 33.79 18.41
CA ARG A 418 27.86 33.37 19.09
C ARG A 418 26.96 32.55 18.18
N GLU A 419 26.97 32.81 16.88
CA GLU A 419 26.14 32.10 15.90
C GLU A 419 26.51 30.63 15.78
N THR A 420 27.76 30.22 16.05
CA THR A 420 28.15 28.80 16.01
C THR A 420 27.26 27.91 16.88
N GLU A 421 26.78 28.43 18.01
CA GLU A 421 25.90 27.74 18.96
C GLU A 421 24.44 27.71 18.49
N GLU A 422 23.94 28.81 17.95
CA GLU A 422 22.57 28.90 17.40
C GLU A 422 22.44 28.09 16.11
N ARG A 423 23.46 28.13 15.26
CA ARG A 423 23.61 27.30 14.04
C ARG A 423 23.70 25.82 14.37
N ARG A 424 24.44 25.43 15.43
CA ARG A 424 24.49 24.05 15.91
C ARG A 424 23.10 23.58 16.32
N LYS A 425 22.33 24.40 17.02
CA LYS A 425 20.93 24.11 17.38
C LYS A 425 20.03 23.94 16.16
N LEU A 426 20.17 24.78 15.12
CA LEU A 426 19.43 24.61 13.86
C LEU A 426 19.79 23.30 13.13
N PHE A 427 21.07 22.91 13.10
CA PHE A 427 21.48 21.60 12.56
C PHE A 427 20.95 20.43 13.39
N VAL A 428 21.02 20.50 14.72
CA VAL A 428 20.46 19.48 15.62
C VAL A 428 18.94 19.36 15.39
N GLN A 429 18.19 20.46 15.46
CA GLN A 429 16.74 20.48 15.25
C GLN A 429 16.35 19.96 13.86
N CYS A 430 17.09 20.30 12.81
CA CYS A 430 16.89 19.73 11.47
C CYS A 430 17.01 18.20 11.50
N VAL A 431 18.06 17.66 12.13
CA VAL A 431 18.31 16.21 12.21
C VAL A 431 17.33 15.48 13.13
N GLU A 432 16.89 16.11 14.23
CA GLU A 432 15.87 15.58 15.14
C GLU A 432 14.46 15.56 14.52
N THR A 433 14.13 16.53 13.66
CA THR A 433 12.78 16.70 13.10
C THR A 433 12.56 16.09 11.72
N THR A 434 13.64 15.67 11.04
CA THR A 434 13.57 15.04 9.71
C THR A 434 13.56 13.51 9.80
N GLU A 435 12.76 12.85 8.97
CA GLU A 435 12.92 11.43 8.58
C GLU A 435 13.81 11.30 7.32
N SER A 436 14.06 12.39 6.60
CA SER A 436 14.77 12.38 5.33
C SER A 436 16.25 12.00 5.47
N SER A 437 16.57 10.78 5.02
CA SER A 437 17.95 10.31 4.79
C SER A 437 18.75 11.19 3.79
N TYR A 438 18.10 12.13 3.09
CA TYR A 438 18.75 13.17 2.32
C TYR A 438 19.13 14.38 3.19
N LEU A 439 18.21 14.93 3.99
CA LEU A 439 18.52 16.08 4.86
C LEU A 439 19.48 15.73 5.99
N LYS A 440 19.33 14.58 6.67
CA LYS A 440 20.32 14.11 7.66
C LYS A 440 21.73 14.05 7.07
N HIS A 441 21.82 13.76 5.78
CA HIS A 441 23.07 13.70 5.06
C HIS A 441 23.63 15.07 4.66
N GLN A 442 22.80 15.97 4.12
CA GLN A 442 23.22 17.34 3.81
C GLN A 442 23.58 18.11 5.08
N ALA A 443 22.81 17.98 6.16
CA ALA A 443 23.09 18.62 7.45
C ALA A 443 24.48 18.26 7.99
N VAL A 444 24.85 16.98 7.97
CA VAL A 444 26.20 16.55 8.39
C VAL A 444 27.27 17.00 7.40
N LYS A 445 27.01 16.98 6.08
CA LYS A 445 27.95 17.47 5.06
C LYS A 445 28.27 18.96 5.27
N GLU A 446 27.25 19.81 5.36
CA GLU A 446 27.45 21.25 5.57
C GLU A 446 28.12 21.54 6.92
N ALA A 447 27.76 20.83 7.99
CA ALA A 447 28.46 20.94 9.28
C ALA A 447 29.96 20.55 9.20
N ILE A 448 30.33 19.57 8.36
CA ILE A 448 31.74 19.22 8.10
C ILE A 448 32.45 20.33 7.31
N LEU A 449 31.82 20.87 6.26
CA LEU A 449 32.39 21.94 5.44
C LEU A 449 32.60 23.23 6.25
N LEU A 450 31.64 23.56 7.13
CA LEU A 450 31.71 24.64 8.12
C LEU A 450 32.64 24.34 9.31
N ARG A 451 33.30 23.17 9.34
CA ARG A 451 34.24 22.71 10.38
C ARG A 451 33.66 22.71 11.79
N MET A 452 32.38 22.42 11.93
CA MET A 452 31.63 22.44 13.18
C MET A 452 31.89 21.19 14.05
N GLU A 453 31.52 21.30 15.33
CA GLU A 453 31.58 20.18 16.28
C GLU A 453 30.38 19.25 16.06
N LEU A 454 30.62 18.08 15.47
CA LEU A 454 29.57 17.17 15.02
C LEU A 454 28.85 16.42 16.16
N GLY A 455 29.37 16.43 17.39
CA GLY A 455 28.94 15.52 18.46
C GLY A 455 27.43 15.54 18.73
N GLU A 456 26.86 16.71 18.95
CA GLU A 456 25.41 16.88 19.16
C GLU A 456 24.62 16.57 17.88
N ILE A 457 25.09 17.06 16.72
CA ILE A 457 24.43 16.93 15.41
C ILE A 457 24.28 15.44 15.01
N VAL A 458 25.27 14.59 15.29
CA VAL A 458 25.16 13.15 15.02
C VAL A 458 24.44 12.37 16.13
N SER A 459 24.49 12.84 17.37
CA SER A 459 23.77 12.20 18.49
C SER A 459 22.25 12.38 18.41
N ALA A 460 21.78 13.33 17.59
CA ALA A 460 20.38 13.47 17.18
C ALA A 460 19.87 12.32 16.26
N MET A 461 20.77 11.49 15.72
CA MET A 461 20.42 10.29 14.94
C MET A 461 20.57 9.02 15.76
N ASP A 462 19.74 8.02 15.49
CA ASP A 462 20.03 6.67 15.95
C ASP A 462 21.25 6.06 15.24
N LEU A 463 21.77 4.95 15.76
CA LEU A 463 23.00 4.33 15.24
C LEU A 463 22.83 3.72 13.84
N GLU A 464 21.63 3.31 13.42
CA GLU A 464 21.37 2.79 12.07
C GLU A 464 21.14 3.92 11.06
N GLU A 465 20.47 5.00 11.45
CA GLU A 465 20.44 6.24 10.67
C GLU A 465 21.84 6.79 10.42
N TRP A 466 22.67 6.87 11.48
CA TRP A 466 24.07 7.29 11.37
C TRP A 466 24.86 6.37 10.46
N ARG A 467 24.70 5.03 10.56
CA ARG A 467 25.35 4.06 9.65
C ARG A 467 25.04 4.35 8.19
N GLN A 468 23.79 4.67 7.87
CA GLN A 468 23.36 4.99 6.51
C GLN A 468 23.87 6.36 6.04
N CYS A 469 23.81 7.38 6.90
CA CYS A 469 24.33 8.72 6.61
C CYS A 469 25.85 8.71 6.39
N ALA A 470 26.62 8.15 7.33
CA ALA A 470 28.07 8.09 7.28
C ALA A 470 28.59 7.28 6.08
N LYS A 471 27.85 6.27 5.62
CA LYS A 471 28.22 5.51 4.41
C LYS A 471 28.27 6.41 3.16
N LYS A 472 27.36 7.37 3.02
CA LYS A 472 27.28 8.29 1.87
C LYS A 472 28.43 9.33 1.86
N LEU A 473 28.89 9.79 3.03
CA LEU A 473 29.92 10.83 3.17
C LEU A 473 31.23 10.49 2.43
N GLN A 474 31.57 9.21 2.34
CA GLN A 474 32.78 8.70 1.67
C GLN A 474 32.89 9.03 0.17
N HIS A 475 31.79 9.43 -0.48
CA HIS A 475 31.70 9.62 -1.93
C HIS A 475 31.43 11.07 -2.36
N LEU A 476 31.17 11.97 -1.41
CA LEU A 476 30.71 13.35 -1.65
C LEU A 476 31.68 14.43 -1.16
N VAL A 477 32.89 14.00 -0.82
CA VAL A 477 33.96 14.80 -0.23
C VAL A 477 35.14 14.75 -1.20
N GLY A 478 35.49 15.89 -1.77
CA GLY A 478 36.55 16.04 -2.77
C GLY A 478 37.96 15.80 -2.21
N PRO A 479 39.00 15.77 -3.07
CA PRO A 479 40.38 15.49 -2.64
C PRO A 479 40.89 16.44 -1.54
N GLU A 480 40.50 17.72 -1.61
CA GLU A 480 40.88 18.75 -0.62
C GLU A 480 40.05 18.67 0.67
N GLU A 481 38.80 18.21 0.57
CA GLU A 481 37.86 18.09 1.70
C GLU A 481 38.09 16.79 2.51
N SER A 482 38.73 15.79 1.89
CA SER A 482 39.01 14.47 2.46
C SER A 482 39.75 14.55 3.80
N GLU A 483 40.68 15.49 3.94
CA GLU A 483 41.41 15.73 5.18
C GLU A 483 40.49 16.32 6.27
N THR A 484 39.56 17.20 5.90
CA THR A 484 38.55 17.76 6.81
C THR A 484 37.64 16.66 7.36
N LEU A 485 37.24 15.68 6.52
CA LEU A 485 36.50 14.50 6.95
C LEU A 485 37.33 13.60 7.89
N LYS A 486 38.63 13.41 7.62
CA LYS A 486 39.53 12.63 8.51
C LYS A 486 39.71 13.30 9.87
N MET A 487 39.91 14.62 9.91
CA MET A 487 39.97 15.41 11.15
C MET A 487 38.66 15.36 11.94
N ALA A 488 37.52 15.52 11.27
CA ALA A 488 36.20 15.45 11.90
C ALA A 488 35.93 14.06 12.52
N ALA A 489 36.36 12.97 11.84
CA ALA A 489 36.27 11.63 12.37
C ALA A 489 37.14 11.40 13.63
N GLU A 490 38.31 12.05 13.73
CA GLU A 490 39.20 11.94 14.90
C GLU A 490 38.68 12.70 16.11
N LYS A 491 38.11 13.89 15.89
CA LYS A 491 37.40 14.62 16.95
C LYS A 491 36.17 13.85 17.40
N LEU A 492 35.38 13.30 16.49
CA LEU A 492 34.19 12.53 16.85
C LEU A 492 34.50 11.22 17.60
N VAL A 493 35.68 10.61 17.42
CA VAL A 493 36.15 9.48 18.26
C VAL A 493 36.43 9.91 19.71
N GLN A 494 36.76 11.18 19.96
CA GLN A 494 36.97 11.74 21.29
C GLN A 494 35.64 12.18 21.92
N ASP A 495 34.82 12.93 21.17
CA ASP A 495 33.59 13.54 21.65
C ASP A 495 32.46 12.51 21.84
N VAL A 496 32.20 11.67 20.82
CA VAL A 496 31.10 10.68 20.83
C VAL A 496 31.58 9.34 20.24
N PRO A 497 32.35 8.54 21.00
CA PRO A 497 33.18 7.46 20.46
C PRO A 497 32.46 6.46 19.55
N VAL A 498 31.20 6.09 19.86
CA VAL A 498 30.44 5.11 19.05
C VAL A 498 30.24 5.60 17.61
N TYR A 499 29.93 6.88 17.42
CA TYR A 499 29.66 7.46 16.10
C TYR A 499 30.98 7.65 15.33
N GLY A 500 32.04 8.14 16.00
CA GLY A 500 33.36 8.33 15.42
C GLY A 500 34.05 7.02 15.02
N LEU A 501 33.95 5.98 15.84
CA LEU A 501 34.52 4.65 15.54
C LEU A 501 33.87 4.03 14.29
N TRP A 502 32.57 4.26 14.07
CA TRP A 502 31.92 3.81 12.83
C TRP A 502 32.40 4.57 11.59
N LEU A 503 32.63 5.88 11.71
CA LEU A 503 33.18 6.67 10.59
C LEU A 503 34.64 6.27 10.28
N LYS A 504 35.48 6.04 11.30
CA LYS A 504 36.84 5.49 11.11
C LYS A 504 36.83 4.07 10.53
N LYS A 505 35.92 3.18 10.95
CA LYS A 505 35.69 1.87 10.29
C LYS A 505 35.47 2.06 8.78
N LEU A 506 34.55 2.95 8.39
CA LEU A 506 34.20 3.16 6.99
C LEU A 506 35.38 3.71 6.17
N LEU A 507 36.11 4.70 6.70
CA LEU A 507 37.31 5.23 6.03
C LEU A 507 38.38 4.14 5.79
N CYS A 508 38.68 3.31 6.79
CA CYS A 508 39.60 2.18 6.61
C CYS A 508 39.04 1.07 5.70
N GLU A 509 37.71 0.88 5.64
CA GLU A 509 37.06 -0.04 4.70
C GLU A 509 37.29 0.39 3.26
N LYS A 510 37.18 1.69 2.96
CA LYS A 510 37.49 2.26 1.66
C LYS A 510 38.97 2.05 1.30
N GLU A 511 39.89 2.34 2.21
CA GLU A 511 41.34 2.17 1.99
C GLU A 511 41.72 0.69 1.76
N LEU A 512 41.05 -0.27 2.40
CA LEU A 512 41.26 -1.72 2.22
C LEU A 512 40.67 -2.32 0.93
N ILE A 513 39.75 -1.63 0.28
CA ILE A 513 39.03 -2.09 -0.92
C ILE A 513 39.50 -1.34 -2.17
N GLU A 514 39.67 -0.03 -2.09
CA GLU A 514 40.00 0.87 -3.21
C GLU A 514 41.48 1.30 -3.21
N GLY A 515 42.20 1.17 -2.08
CA GLY A 515 43.56 1.69 -1.92
C GLY A 515 44.70 0.80 -2.43
N PHE A 516 44.41 -0.35 -3.04
CA PHE A 516 45.40 -1.30 -3.61
C PHE A 516 46.57 -1.67 -2.67
N LEU A 517 46.31 -1.76 -1.36
CA LEU A 517 47.32 -2.04 -0.34
C LEU A 517 47.95 -3.45 -0.50
N VAL A 518 49.25 -3.56 -0.21
CA VAL A 518 50.02 -4.82 -0.34
C VAL A 518 50.89 -5.03 0.91
N GLY A 519 51.10 -6.31 1.28
CA GLY A 519 52.05 -6.71 2.32
C GLY A 519 51.67 -6.22 3.72
N ASP A 520 52.67 -5.82 4.51
CA ASP A 520 52.47 -5.47 5.92
C ASP A 520 51.57 -4.25 6.12
N VAL A 521 51.53 -3.30 5.17
CA VAL A 521 50.62 -2.15 5.19
C VAL A 521 49.17 -2.61 5.14
N MET A 522 48.87 -3.57 4.26
CA MET A 522 47.53 -4.18 4.13
C MET A 522 47.11 -4.90 5.42
N LEU A 523 48.04 -5.61 6.07
CA LEU A 523 47.79 -6.29 7.35
C LEU A 523 47.58 -5.28 8.49
N GLN A 524 48.35 -4.18 8.52
CA GLN A 524 48.19 -3.10 9.50
C GLN A 524 46.83 -2.41 9.37
N THR A 525 46.45 -1.93 8.18
CA THR A 525 45.15 -1.29 7.96
C THR A 525 43.99 -2.24 8.26
N LEU A 526 44.13 -3.56 8.02
CA LEU A 526 43.12 -4.55 8.39
C LEU A 526 43.04 -4.76 9.92
N LYS A 527 44.17 -4.74 10.62
CA LYS A 527 44.22 -4.82 12.09
C LYS A 527 43.61 -3.57 12.72
N GLU A 528 43.77 -2.39 12.10
CA GLU A 528 43.11 -1.15 12.52
C GLU A 528 41.60 -1.15 12.21
N TYR A 529 41.17 -1.57 11.02
CA TYR A 529 39.76 -1.77 10.70
C TYR A 529 39.08 -2.68 11.74
N CYS A 530 39.70 -3.80 12.07
CA CYS A 530 39.17 -4.72 13.08
C CYS A 530 39.21 -4.09 14.49
N ARG A 531 40.22 -3.31 14.84
CA ARG A 531 40.26 -2.54 16.10
C ARG A 531 39.08 -1.58 16.20
N TYR A 532 38.75 -0.82 15.14
CA TYR A 532 37.60 0.09 15.12
C TYR A 532 36.27 -0.65 15.25
N VAL A 533 36.06 -1.74 14.50
CA VAL A 533 34.85 -2.57 14.59
C VAL A 533 34.70 -3.20 15.98
N LEU A 534 35.76 -3.77 16.55
CA LEU A 534 35.71 -4.40 17.87
C LEU A 534 35.46 -3.36 18.96
N ARG A 535 36.13 -2.21 18.94
CA ARG A 535 35.89 -1.11 19.90
C ARG A 535 34.47 -0.57 19.81
N PHE A 536 33.94 -0.39 18.60
CA PHE A 536 32.55 0.03 18.39
C PHE A 536 31.57 -0.91 19.08
N TYR A 537 31.74 -2.24 18.88
CA TYR A 537 30.86 -3.23 19.51
C TYR A 537 31.09 -3.43 21.00
N GLN A 538 32.32 -3.29 21.51
CA GLN A 538 32.64 -3.38 22.95
C GLN A 538 31.95 -2.29 23.80
N ILE A 539 31.53 -1.16 23.20
CA ILE A 539 30.74 -0.14 23.89
C ILE A 539 29.25 -0.55 23.99
N GLN A 540 28.76 -1.40 23.07
CA GLN A 540 27.35 -1.79 22.96
C GLN A 540 27.03 -3.15 23.59
N TYR A 541 28.01 -4.06 23.64
CA TYR A 541 27.84 -5.44 24.12
C TYR A 541 28.78 -5.70 25.30
N ARG A 542 28.28 -6.43 26.31
CA ARG A 542 29.11 -6.87 27.44
C ARG A 542 30.18 -7.87 27.00
N ASP A 543 31.30 -7.92 27.72
CA ASP A 543 32.45 -8.76 27.39
C ASP A 543 32.11 -10.25 27.24
N GLU A 544 31.13 -10.80 27.96
CA GLU A 544 30.78 -12.22 27.83
C GLU A 544 30.20 -12.55 26.45
N MET A 545 29.66 -11.57 25.70
CA MET A 545 29.15 -11.77 24.34
C MET A 545 30.26 -12.04 23.33
N PHE A 546 31.49 -11.60 23.59
CA PHE A 546 32.67 -11.85 22.76
C PHE A 546 33.30 -13.24 23.01
N SER A 547 32.83 -13.96 24.04
CA SER A 547 33.21 -15.35 24.29
C SER A 547 32.94 -16.25 23.08
N ARG A 548 33.73 -17.32 22.92
CA ARG A 548 33.64 -18.24 21.78
C ARG A 548 32.27 -18.92 21.62
N GLU A 549 31.53 -19.06 22.72
CA GLU A 549 30.17 -19.60 22.76
C GLU A 549 29.14 -18.56 22.28
N LYS A 550 29.13 -17.36 22.89
CA LYS A 550 28.07 -16.35 22.67
C LYS A 550 28.27 -15.53 21.41
N ARG A 551 29.49 -15.43 20.87
CA ARG A 551 29.80 -14.62 19.67
C ARG A 551 29.03 -15.00 18.41
N ILE A 552 28.35 -16.15 18.37
CA ILE A 552 27.43 -16.49 17.28
C ILE A 552 26.26 -15.49 17.18
N LEU A 553 25.87 -14.87 18.30
CA LEU A 553 24.76 -13.91 18.42
C LEU A 553 25.15 -12.47 18.01
N LEU A 554 26.44 -12.17 17.87
CA LEU A 554 26.91 -10.83 17.50
C LEU A 554 26.60 -10.48 16.02
N PRO A 555 26.62 -9.19 15.63
CA PRO A 555 26.45 -8.76 14.24
C PRO A 555 27.43 -9.39 13.23
N LYS A 556 27.13 -9.29 11.93
CA LYS A 556 27.91 -9.97 10.87
C LYS A 556 29.33 -9.40 10.72
N ASP A 557 29.44 -8.08 10.66
CA ASP A 557 30.68 -7.31 10.68
C ASP A 557 31.45 -7.49 12.01
N CYS A 558 30.76 -7.52 13.15
CA CYS A 558 31.38 -7.85 14.44
C CYS A 558 32.04 -9.24 14.42
N ARG A 559 31.30 -10.26 13.95
CA ARG A 559 31.82 -11.62 13.77
C ARG A 559 32.95 -11.66 12.74
N PHE A 560 32.85 -10.93 11.63
CA PHE A 560 33.94 -10.79 10.66
C PHE A 560 35.21 -10.27 11.33
N ALA A 561 35.13 -9.15 12.07
CA ALA A 561 36.27 -8.59 12.77
C ALA A 561 36.84 -9.52 13.85
N LEU A 562 36.00 -10.25 14.60
CA LEU A 562 36.46 -11.28 15.54
C LEU A 562 37.18 -12.44 14.84
N TYR A 563 36.65 -12.94 13.73
CA TYR A 563 37.27 -14.04 12.97
C TYR A 563 38.53 -13.59 12.24
N VAL A 564 38.59 -12.36 11.73
CA VAL A 564 39.81 -11.76 11.17
C VAL A 564 40.85 -11.51 12.26
N TRP A 565 40.45 -11.01 13.44
CA TRP A 565 41.39 -10.79 14.54
C TRP A 565 41.99 -12.11 15.03
N GLU A 566 41.17 -13.13 15.33
CA GLU A 566 41.69 -14.47 15.65
C GLU A 566 42.57 -15.00 14.49
N ALA A 567 42.23 -14.74 13.23
CA ALA A 567 43.03 -15.21 12.09
C ALA A 567 44.37 -14.47 11.93
N LEU A 568 44.45 -13.19 12.30
CA LEU A 568 45.69 -12.42 12.37
C LEU A 568 46.56 -12.89 13.54
N ASP A 569 45.98 -13.13 14.72
CA ASP A 569 46.68 -13.71 15.86
C ASP A 569 47.22 -15.13 15.53
N GLN A 570 46.45 -15.96 14.83
CA GLN A 570 46.91 -17.27 14.35
C GLN A 570 47.94 -17.16 13.21
N LEU A 571 47.90 -16.12 12.39
CA LEU A 571 48.94 -15.85 11.38
C LEU A 571 50.27 -15.47 12.05
N GLU A 572 50.23 -14.56 13.04
CA GLU A 572 51.39 -14.18 13.86
C GLU A 572 51.96 -15.40 14.63
N ALA A 573 51.10 -16.33 15.06
CA ALA A 573 51.49 -17.59 15.68
C ALA A 573 51.90 -18.72 14.70
N ALA A 574 52.00 -18.46 13.39
CA ALA A 574 52.28 -19.46 12.34
C ALA A 574 51.27 -20.64 12.26
N GLU A 575 50.08 -20.49 12.84
CA GLU A 575 48.95 -21.39 12.65
C GLU A 575 48.10 -20.99 11.45
N PHE A 576 48.69 -21.24 10.29
CA PHE A 576 48.06 -21.16 8.98
C PHE A 576 46.80 -22.05 8.72
N PRO A 577 46.47 -23.17 9.43
CA PRO A 577 45.21 -23.90 9.12
C PRO A 577 44.03 -23.06 9.60
N GLU A 578 44.13 -22.73 10.88
CA GLU A 578 43.15 -22.02 11.66
C GLU A 578 43.03 -20.60 11.13
N ALA A 579 44.13 -19.89 10.85
CA ALA A 579 44.08 -18.60 10.18
C ALA A 579 43.28 -18.65 8.86
N VAL A 580 43.56 -19.59 7.94
CA VAL A 580 42.77 -19.76 6.70
C VAL A 580 41.32 -20.07 6.98
N ARG A 581 41.06 -21.02 7.87
CA ARG A 581 39.72 -21.49 8.21
C ARG A 581 38.90 -20.37 8.83
N LEU A 582 39.51 -19.55 9.68
CA LEU A 582 38.93 -18.36 10.31
C LEU A 582 38.72 -17.25 9.28
N PHE A 583 39.67 -16.93 8.39
CA PHE A 583 39.48 -15.96 7.30
C PHE A 583 38.38 -16.39 6.30
N ARG A 584 38.37 -17.67 5.88
CA ARG A 584 37.31 -18.26 5.05
C ARG A 584 35.95 -18.23 5.76
N LYS A 585 35.93 -18.42 7.07
CA LYS A 585 34.72 -18.30 7.90
C LYS A 585 34.27 -16.84 8.06
N ALA A 586 35.19 -15.90 8.18
CA ALA A 586 34.92 -14.47 8.26
C ALA A 586 34.15 -13.98 7.01
N LEU A 587 34.62 -14.37 5.81
CA LEU A 587 33.98 -14.00 4.53
C LEU A 587 32.53 -14.48 4.39
N ARG A 588 32.08 -15.49 5.15
CA ARG A 588 30.66 -15.88 5.19
C ARG A 588 29.76 -14.82 5.83
N PHE A 589 30.33 -13.89 6.59
CA PHE A 589 29.60 -12.81 7.25
C PHE A 589 29.69 -11.47 6.50
N TYR A 590 30.83 -11.16 5.87
CA TYR A 590 31.05 -9.85 5.23
C TYR A 590 31.72 -9.97 3.83
N PRO A 591 30.94 -10.23 2.76
CA PRO A 591 31.50 -10.54 1.44
C PRO A 591 32.15 -9.37 0.68
N SER A 592 31.93 -8.11 1.05
CA SER A 592 32.58 -6.95 0.40
C SER A 592 34.11 -7.02 0.51
N MET A 593 34.62 -7.50 1.65
CA MET A 593 36.05 -7.74 1.91
C MET A 593 36.62 -8.97 1.16
N THR A 594 35.90 -9.56 0.19
CA THR A 594 36.36 -10.75 -0.56
C THR A 594 37.67 -10.53 -1.30
N GLY A 595 37.93 -9.34 -1.86
CA GLY A 595 39.23 -9.04 -2.48
C GLY A 595 40.36 -9.08 -1.45
N THR A 596 40.26 -8.22 -0.45
CA THR A 596 41.19 -8.04 0.67
C THR A 596 41.52 -9.38 1.35
N ILE A 597 40.50 -10.15 1.75
CA ILE A 597 40.70 -11.39 2.48
C ILE A 597 41.09 -12.57 1.56
N ARG A 598 40.78 -12.56 0.25
CA ARG A 598 41.30 -13.61 -0.65
C ARG A 598 42.81 -13.55 -0.81
N GLU A 599 43.39 -12.36 -0.94
CA GLU A 599 44.84 -12.23 -1.04
C GLU A 599 45.53 -12.62 0.27
N ILE A 600 44.92 -12.33 1.43
CA ILE A 600 45.40 -12.82 2.73
C ILE A 600 45.24 -14.35 2.84
N ILE A 601 44.09 -14.93 2.46
CA ILE A 601 43.90 -16.40 2.41
C ILE A 601 44.91 -17.08 1.46
N ARG A 602 45.32 -16.41 0.38
CA ARG A 602 46.33 -16.91 -0.57
C ARG A 602 47.72 -17.02 0.05
N LEU A 603 48.11 -16.07 0.91
CA LEU A 603 49.35 -16.15 1.71
C LEU A 603 49.34 -17.35 2.67
N ILE A 604 48.14 -17.76 3.13
CA ILE A 604 47.98 -18.62 4.32
C ILE A 604 47.49 -20.03 3.98
N SER A 605 46.91 -20.32 2.80
CA SER A 605 46.21 -21.59 2.41
C SER A 605 47.06 -22.88 2.32
N ARG A 606 47.99 -23.09 3.25
CA ARG A 606 48.91 -24.24 3.34
C ARG A 606 48.50 -25.30 4.42
N LYS A 607 47.29 -25.30 5.06
CA LYS A 607 46.73 -26.31 6.06
C LYS A 607 45.12 -26.43 6.11
N ALA A 608 44.40 -26.97 7.16
CA ALA A 608 43.01 -27.64 7.14
C ALA A 608 41.76 -27.21 8.08
N GLU A 609 40.64 -28.01 8.25
CA GLU A 609 39.18 -27.59 8.55
C GLU A 609 38.18 -28.41 9.55
N THR A 610 36.79 -28.21 9.65
CA THR A 610 35.82 -28.49 10.88
C THR A 610 34.21 -28.93 10.75
N PRO A 611 33.07 -28.55 11.53
CA PRO A 611 31.91 -29.43 12.12
C PRO A 611 30.31 -29.08 12.02
N ALA A 612 29.31 -29.65 12.85
CA ALA A 612 27.76 -29.71 12.69
C ALA A 612 26.67 -29.66 13.92
N GLN A 613 25.29 -29.89 13.77
CA GLN A 613 24.04 -29.73 14.71
C GLN A 613 22.75 -30.71 14.43
N ASN A 614 21.40 -30.77 14.87
CA ASN A 614 20.21 -30.17 15.70
C ASN A 614 18.88 -31.15 15.75
N THR A 615 17.54 -31.14 16.22
CA THR A 615 16.35 -30.39 16.94
C THR A 615 15.04 -31.29 17.39
N GLY A 616 13.75 -30.82 17.72
CA GLY A 616 12.48 -31.59 18.23
C GLY A 616 10.97 -30.96 18.24
N ASP A 617 9.84 -31.58 18.78
CA ASP A 617 8.30 -31.26 18.68
C ASP A 617 7.22 -31.75 19.82
N GLU A 618 5.90 -31.31 19.93
CA GLU A 618 4.76 -31.74 20.92
C GLU A 618 3.19 -31.30 20.73
N PHE A 619 2.24 -31.46 21.74
CA PHE A 619 0.91 -30.78 22.16
C PHE A 619 -0.59 -31.24 21.80
N ARG A 620 -1.01 -32.48 21.47
CA ARG A 620 -2.25 -32.68 20.60
C ARG A 620 -3.65 -33.26 21.03
N MET A 621 -3.97 -33.69 22.27
CA MET A 621 -5.08 -34.70 22.47
C MET A 621 -6.53 -34.28 22.86
N LEU A 622 -6.86 -33.07 23.33
CA LEU A 622 -8.07 -32.87 24.18
C LEU A 622 -9.44 -32.71 23.47
N ALA A 623 -9.51 -32.29 22.21
CA ALA A 623 -10.69 -31.58 21.68
C ALA A 623 -11.92 -32.45 21.27
N GLN A 624 -11.80 -33.77 21.13
CA GLN A 624 -12.74 -34.58 20.33
C GLN A 624 -14.14 -34.80 20.96
N GLN A 625 -14.24 -34.87 22.29
CA GLN A 625 -15.39 -35.54 22.95
C GLN A 625 -16.72 -34.77 22.95
N MET A 626 -16.74 -33.47 22.67
CA MET A 626 -17.93 -32.63 22.92
C MET A 626 -19.00 -32.69 21.82
N LYS A 627 -18.64 -33.10 20.60
CA LYS A 627 -19.54 -32.97 19.43
C LYS A 627 -20.66 -34.01 19.38
N GLU A 628 -20.34 -35.25 19.76
CA GLU A 628 -21.17 -36.44 19.51
C GLU A 628 -22.58 -36.34 20.13
N SER A 629 -22.71 -35.59 21.25
CA SER A 629 -23.99 -35.41 21.94
C SER A 629 -25.03 -34.58 21.18
N LEU A 630 -24.63 -33.70 20.25
CA LEU A 630 -25.56 -32.81 19.53
C LEU A 630 -26.40 -33.54 18.50
N GLN A 631 -25.77 -34.43 17.73
CA GLN A 631 -26.39 -35.10 16.59
C GLN A 631 -27.63 -35.93 16.99
N SER A 632 -27.61 -36.50 18.20
CA SER A 632 -28.73 -37.29 18.76
C SER A 632 -30.03 -36.48 18.91
N MET A 633 -29.95 -35.23 19.36
CA MET A 633 -31.13 -34.37 19.58
C MET A 633 -31.80 -33.97 18.27
N ILE A 634 -31.00 -33.69 17.23
CA ILE A 634 -31.47 -33.32 15.89
C ILE A 634 -32.21 -34.49 15.24
N ASN A 635 -31.64 -35.70 15.34
CA ASN A 635 -32.26 -36.93 14.82
C ASN A 635 -33.61 -37.22 15.50
N SER A 636 -33.75 -36.88 16.77
CA SER A 636 -34.97 -37.07 17.58
C SER A 636 -36.07 -36.02 17.33
N LYS A 637 -35.90 -35.14 16.33
CA LYS A 637 -36.81 -34.01 16.01
C LYS A 637 -37.03 -33.01 17.15
N GLN A 638 -36.16 -32.98 18.16
CA GLN A 638 -36.27 -32.10 19.34
C GLN A 638 -35.75 -30.68 19.03
N TYR A 639 -36.24 -30.08 17.95
CA TYR A 639 -35.56 -28.95 17.30
C TYR A 639 -35.35 -27.73 18.21
N THR A 640 -36.33 -27.38 19.05
CA THR A 640 -36.21 -26.26 20.00
C THR A 640 -35.16 -26.53 21.10
N GLN A 641 -34.99 -27.78 21.53
CA GLN A 641 -33.98 -28.17 22.53
C GLN A 641 -32.58 -28.19 21.89
N ALA A 642 -32.44 -28.81 20.72
CA ALA A 642 -31.19 -28.82 19.96
C ALA A 642 -30.68 -27.38 19.68
N MET A 643 -31.58 -26.45 19.34
CA MET A 643 -31.23 -25.05 19.12
C MET A 643 -30.68 -24.39 20.40
N SER A 644 -31.26 -24.70 21.56
CA SER A 644 -30.78 -24.18 22.85
C SER A 644 -29.36 -24.67 23.19
N VAL A 645 -29.01 -25.90 22.83
CA VAL A 645 -27.66 -26.45 23.10
C VAL A 645 -26.64 -25.90 22.10
N ILE A 646 -27.00 -25.79 20.82
CA ILE A 646 -26.15 -25.15 19.79
C ILE A 646 -25.83 -23.70 20.19
N LEU A 647 -26.83 -22.92 20.64
CA LEU A 647 -26.63 -21.55 21.11
C LEU A 647 -25.68 -21.43 22.33
N GLN A 648 -25.56 -22.48 23.14
CA GLN A 648 -24.63 -22.52 24.28
C GLN A 648 -23.21 -22.97 23.89
N LEU A 649 -23.07 -23.80 22.85
CA LEU A 649 -21.77 -24.27 22.36
C LEU A 649 -21.12 -23.33 21.34
N SER A 650 -21.90 -22.53 20.60
CA SER A 650 -21.39 -21.56 19.61
C SER A 650 -20.30 -20.61 20.14
N PRO A 651 -20.34 -20.10 21.39
CA PRO A 651 -19.25 -19.27 21.94
C PRO A 651 -18.04 -20.06 22.45
N LEU A 652 -18.18 -21.37 22.68
CA LEU A 652 -17.12 -22.23 23.22
C LEU A 652 -16.30 -22.91 22.11
N LEU A 653 -16.92 -23.14 20.95
CA LEU A 653 -16.32 -23.76 19.77
C LEU A 653 -16.65 -22.91 18.50
N PRO A 654 -16.18 -21.65 18.42
CA PRO A 654 -16.53 -20.73 17.32
C PRO A 654 -15.99 -21.18 15.96
N GLU A 655 -14.89 -21.94 15.94
CA GLU A 655 -14.23 -22.49 14.75
C GLU A 655 -14.90 -23.78 14.22
N ASP A 656 -15.96 -24.28 14.87
CA ASP A 656 -16.52 -25.60 14.56
C ASP A 656 -17.52 -25.56 13.40
N LEU A 657 -17.01 -25.88 12.20
CA LEU A 657 -17.80 -25.96 10.96
C LEU A 657 -18.92 -27.03 11.01
N GLU A 658 -18.78 -28.05 11.85
CA GLU A 658 -19.79 -29.09 12.04
C GLU A 658 -21.01 -28.54 12.80
N LEU A 659 -20.74 -27.81 13.88
CA LEU A 659 -21.74 -27.08 14.67
C LEU A 659 -22.49 -26.04 13.81
N LEU A 660 -21.76 -25.34 12.94
CA LEU A 660 -22.28 -24.37 11.97
C LEU A 660 -23.26 -25.00 10.97
N ARG A 661 -22.96 -26.19 10.42
CA ARG A 661 -23.87 -26.91 9.52
C ARG A 661 -25.12 -27.41 10.26
N MET A 662 -24.96 -27.96 11.47
CA MET A 662 -26.09 -28.38 12.30
C MET A 662 -27.07 -27.22 12.57
N ARG A 663 -26.56 -26.03 12.88
CA ARG A 663 -27.37 -24.81 13.14
C ARG A 663 -28.25 -24.41 11.95
N GLN A 664 -27.69 -24.33 10.74
CA GLN A 664 -28.41 -23.87 9.54
C GLN A 664 -29.51 -24.85 9.12
N ASN A 665 -29.21 -26.15 9.16
CA ASN A 665 -30.20 -27.20 8.88
C ASN A 665 -31.37 -27.17 9.86
N LEU A 666 -31.11 -26.80 11.12
CA LEU A 666 -32.12 -26.66 12.15
C LEU A 666 -33.04 -25.46 11.88
N LEU A 667 -32.47 -24.30 11.51
CA LEU A 667 -33.24 -23.11 11.13
C LEU A 667 -34.17 -23.37 9.93
N ARG A 668 -33.68 -24.06 8.87
CA ARG A 668 -34.50 -24.42 7.69
C ARG A 668 -35.67 -25.33 8.06
N LYS A 669 -35.43 -26.43 8.78
CA LYS A 669 -36.49 -27.34 9.26
C LYS A 669 -37.52 -26.64 10.14
N MET A 670 -37.08 -25.67 10.95
CA MET A 670 -38.00 -24.82 11.73
C MET A 670 -38.83 -23.89 10.82
N ALA A 671 -38.26 -23.26 9.80
CA ALA A 671 -39.00 -22.42 8.86
C ALA A 671 -40.05 -23.22 8.05
N GLU A 672 -39.65 -24.39 7.52
CA GLU A 672 -40.54 -25.33 6.82
C GLU A 672 -41.74 -25.72 7.69
N SER A 673 -41.50 -26.11 8.95
CA SER A 673 -42.56 -26.51 9.90
C SER A 673 -43.55 -25.39 10.31
N ASN A 674 -43.23 -24.12 10.02
CA ASN A 674 -44.10 -22.98 10.29
C ASN A 674 -44.83 -22.46 9.04
N THR A 675 -44.62 -23.06 7.87
CA THR A 675 -45.34 -22.71 6.64
C THR A 675 -46.66 -23.48 6.59
N PRO A 676 -47.84 -22.82 6.61
CA PRO A 676 -49.10 -23.53 6.47
C PRO A 676 -49.19 -24.15 5.07
N GLN A 677 -49.58 -25.43 5.00
CA GLN A 677 -49.83 -26.11 3.72
C GLN A 677 -51.00 -25.43 3.01
N GLN A 678 -50.71 -24.74 1.90
CA GLN A 678 -51.72 -24.30 0.95
C GLN A 678 -52.11 -25.49 0.08
N SER A 679 -53.32 -26.01 0.30
CA SER A 679 -54.01 -27.01 -0.51
C SER A 679 -54.90 -26.35 -1.56
#